data_AF-A0A9Q0KEP7-F1
#
_entry.id   AF-A0A9Q0KEP7-F1
#
_cell.length_a   1.000
_cell.length_b   1.000
_cell.length_c   1.000
_cell.angle_alpha   90.00
_cell.angle_beta   90.00
_cell.angle_gamma   90.00
#
_symmetry.space_group_name_H-M   'P 1'
#
loop_
_entity.id
_entity.type
_entity.pdbx_description
1 polymer ?
#
loop_
_entity_poly.entity_id
_entity_poly.type
_entity_poly.pdbx_seq_one_letter_code
_entity_poly.pdbx_strand_id
1 'polypeptide(L)'
;MVADKALSRVAIVSYASACILIPRFSCNIIIFRFADISFPPSMVSLLASCVHLSKFPLLTVTNTSSFPRHGRTYTFKFRNRRNRFHIHAVEMNSFDSYYKQEQQQPRTLFPGGFKRPEIKVPTLVLQLKSDEVLEVKGALDVVDVAVSKWVGIVVLDGSPGSSGRLYEAACLLKSVIRDRAYLLIAERVDIAAAVGASGVLLSDQGLPPIVARNMMVQSKSQSIILPLVARNVQTASAALSASSSEGADCLLYDADGTNHVEVLVNSVLKNVKVPVFTTIALLGQGTLLAEASKLFHSGASGLVISLEDMKLFSDDTLSKLFDTECVMKRRAQHEIQSFMKLEKGDVDERFNGKKGYAGFTTLEDREKTFIERERQVLLEATAVIRKAAPLMEEVTLLTDAVSQLDEPFLLVIVGEFNSGKSTFINALLGRRYLKEGVVPTTNEITLLRYSELGSHGQEHCERKPDGLFVCSMPAPILKEMNLVDTPGTNVILRRQQRLTEEFVPRADLVLFVISADRPLTESEVDFLRYIQQWKKKVVFVLNKSDIYQSTSELEEAIAFIKGNAQKLLNTEHVTLYPVSARSALEAKLYVSSDVEKESEELLCTNSYWRTNSFYELEKFLFSFLDGSTNNGMERMKLKLETPISIADRLLSTCDELVRQGCESANQDLVSVNEIITGVEVYAMKLERESLSWRRQTLSLVDNSKARVLKLIESTLQLSNLDLVASYILKGEKSASLPATLSIQDEIISPALSDAKKLLGEYLEWLQSNNTREGRLFQEYFEKRWPSFVSPVNQVLDTHKLQNKGEKLSQKVVEDFSANAAAKLFEQEIREVVLGTFGGLGAAGLSASLLTSVLPTTLEDLLALGLCSAGGLLAISNFSARRKAIADKVKRTADALARELEEAMQKDLLQTIENLESFVKLISKPYQDEAQHRLDNFLEIQGELTSVEGKLKSLEIEIQNLHLS
;
A
#
# COMPACT_ATOMS: atom_id res chain seq x y z
N MET A 1 -36.83 40.03 3.58
CA MET A 1 -38.21 40.50 3.86
C MET A 1 -39.02 39.25 4.20
N VAL A 2 -39.16 38.91 5.47
CA VAL A 2 -40.23 39.34 6.40
C VAL A 2 -41.56 38.61 6.14
N ALA A 3 -42.11 38.10 7.23
CA ALA A 3 -43.47 37.60 7.51
C ALA A 3 -43.78 36.17 6.99
N ASP A 4 -43.79 35.11 7.81
CA ASP A 4 -44.42 34.81 9.12
C ASP A 4 -45.89 34.34 9.00
N LYS A 5 -46.09 33.11 9.52
CA LYS A 5 -47.29 32.54 10.18
C LYS A 5 -48.61 32.24 9.42
N ALA A 6 -48.83 30.92 9.33
CA ALA A 6 -49.71 30.13 10.21
C ALA A 6 -51.15 29.79 9.80
N LEU A 7 -51.54 28.59 10.28
CA LEU A 7 -52.88 28.02 10.52
C LEU A 7 -53.58 27.45 9.26
N SER A 8 -54.28 26.32 9.27
CA SER A 8 -54.61 25.32 10.29
C SER A 8 -55.54 24.26 9.65
N ARG A 9 -55.29 22.98 9.97
CA ARG A 9 -56.26 21.89 10.23
C ARG A 9 -56.97 21.12 9.09
N VAL A 10 -56.75 19.80 9.20
CA VAL A 10 -57.71 18.67 9.09
C VAL A 10 -57.96 18.09 7.70
N ALA A 11 -57.44 16.88 7.45
CA ALA A 11 -58.24 15.71 7.10
C ALA A 11 -57.36 14.44 7.00
N ILE A 12 -57.84 13.37 7.63
CA ILE A 12 -57.38 11.99 7.49
C ILE A 12 -57.90 11.44 6.16
N VAL A 13 -57.05 11.00 5.23
CA VAL A 13 -57.41 10.01 4.18
C VAL A 13 -56.18 9.21 3.74
N SER A 14 -56.38 7.88 3.67
CA SER A 14 -55.59 6.82 3.07
C SER A 14 -54.87 7.14 1.76
N TYR A 15 -53.72 6.50 1.52
CA TYR A 15 -53.26 6.19 0.17
C TYR A 15 -52.74 4.76 0.08
N ALA A 16 -53.42 3.97 -0.77
CA ALA A 16 -52.92 2.78 -1.42
C ALA A 16 -52.61 3.14 -2.89
N SER A 17 -51.68 2.37 -3.47
CA SER A 17 -51.49 2.10 -4.91
C SER A 17 -50.71 3.09 -5.80
N ALA A 18 -49.50 2.62 -6.14
CA ALA A 18 -49.03 2.24 -7.49
C ALA A 18 -48.40 3.27 -8.45
N CYS A 19 -47.25 2.81 -9.01
CA CYS A 19 -46.69 3.09 -10.35
C CYS A 19 -46.02 4.47 -10.55
N ILE A 20 -44.88 4.69 -11.23
CA ILE A 20 -44.03 4.01 -12.24
C ILE A 20 -42.91 5.09 -12.53
N LEU A 21 -41.59 4.84 -12.74
CA LEU A 21 -40.92 4.57 -14.04
C LEU A 21 -39.35 4.75 -13.91
N ILE A 22 -38.57 3.73 -14.35
CA ILE A 22 -37.24 3.77 -15.08
C ILE A 22 -35.90 4.13 -14.35
N PRO A 23 -34.72 3.50 -14.70
CA PRO A 23 -34.40 2.14 -15.18
C PRO A 23 -33.21 1.45 -14.43
N ARG A 24 -33.25 0.14 -14.12
CA ARG A 24 -32.57 -0.99 -14.82
C ARG A 24 -31.15 -0.73 -15.36
N PHE A 25 -30.13 -1.26 -14.66
CA PHE A 25 -28.95 -1.88 -15.25
C PHE A 25 -28.81 -3.32 -14.72
N SER A 26 -28.62 -4.23 -15.67
CA SER A 26 -28.63 -5.68 -15.51
C SER A 26 -27.23 -6.21 -15.27
N CYS A 27 -27.00 -6.94 -14.18
CA CYS A 27 -25.86 -7.86 -14.05
C CYS A 27 -26.24 -9.19 -14.70
N ASN A 28 -25.63 -9.50 -15.84
CA ASN A 28 -25.65 -10.84 -16.42
C ASN A 28 -24.56 -11.68 -15.74
N ILE A 29 -25.00 -12.62 -14.90
CA ILE A 29 -24.20 -13.78 -14.47
C ILE A 29 -24.39 -14.85 -15.55
N ILE A 30 -23.27 -15.29 -16.12
CA ILE A 30 -23.20 -16.32 -17.16
C ILE A 30 -23.57 -17.68 -16.54
N ILE A 31 -24.65 -18.26 -17.06
CA ILE A 31 -25.08 -19.65 -16.82
C ILE A 31 -24.42 -20.51 -17.92
N PHE A 32 -23.55 -21.44 -17.54
CA PHE A 32 -23.25 -22.59 -18.38
C PHE A 32 -24.23 -23.73 -18.05
N ARG A 33 -25.12 -24.02 -18.99
CA ARG A 33 -25.90 -25.26 -19.04
C ARG A 33 -25.03 -26.37 -19.62
N PHE A 34 -24.93 -27.50 -18.94
CA PHE A 34 -24.72 -28.80 -19.57
C PHE A 34 -25.96 -29.68 -19.28
N ALA A 35 -26.74 -29.94 -20.32
CA ALA A 35 -27.48 -31.17 -20.57
C ALA A 35 -26.63 -31.92 -21.63
N ASP A 36 -26.47 -33.23 -21.73
CA ASP A 36 -27.21 -34.42 -21.30
C ASP A 36 -26.18 -35.57 -21.22
N ILE A 37 -26.00 -36.25 -20.07
CA ILE A 37 -25.56 -37.67 -20.05
C ILE A 37 -26.22 -38.37 -18.84
N SER A 38 -26.88 -39.48 -19.15
CA SER A 38 -27.72 -40.37 -18.34
C SER A 38 -27.05 -41.04 -17.12
N PHE A 39 -27.78 -41.09 -15.99
CA PHE A 39 -27.49 -41.90 -14.80
C PHE A 39 -28.10 -43.32 -14.88
N PRO A 40 -27.47 -44.36 -14.31
CA PRO A 40 -28.16 -45.55 -13.82
C PRO A 40 -28.58 -45.40 -12.33
N PRO A 41 -29.61 -46.14 -11.88
CA PRO A 41 -30.42 -45.77 -10.71
C PRO A 41 -30.02 -46.55 -9.45
N SER A 42 -29.64 -45.83 -8.39
CA SER A 42 -29.78 -46.33 -7.02
C SER A 42 -29.77 -45.18 -6.02
N MET A 43 -30.76 -45.18 -5.12
CA MET A 43 -30.95 -44.30 -3.95
C MET A 43 -31.74 -43.00 -4.16
N VAL A 44 -32.98 -43.18 -4.62
CA VAL A 44 -34.12 -42.39 -4.11
C VAL A 44 -34.52 -42.99 -2.75
N SER A 45 -34.23 -42.30 -1.64
CA SER A 45 -35.05 -42.31 -0.42
C SER A 45 -34.46 -41.36 0.64
N LEU A 46 -35.32 -40.61 1.34
CA LEU A 46 -35.05 -39.72 2.49
C LEU A 46 -34.47 -38.35 2.08
N LEU A 47 -35.19 -37.23 2.01
CA LEU A 47 -36.21 -36.72 2.92
C LEU A 47 -37.11 -35.70 2.20
N ALA A 48 -38.35 -36.10 1.93
CA ALA A 48 -39.49 -35.19 1.90
C ALA A 48 -40.27 -35.44 3.18
N SER A 49 -40.34 -34.46 4.09
CA SER A 49 -41.43 -34.32 5.08
C SER A 49 -41.34 -33.00 5.86
N CYS A 50 -42.38 -32.19 5.66
CA CYS A 50 -43.09 -31.38 6.65
C CYS A 50 -42.54 -30.02 7.11
N VAL A 51 -43.05 -29.00 6.40
CA VAL A 51 -43.70 -27.79 6.93
C VAL A 51 -44.60 -28.08 8.14
N HIS A 52 -44.51 -27.31 9.24
CA HIS A 52 -45.69 -26.76 9.95
C HIS A 52 -45.38 -25.81 11.13
N LEU A 53 -46.16 -24.71 11.16
CA LEU A 53 -46.81 -24.04 12.32
C LEU A 53 -46.03 -23.13 13.32
N SER A 54 -46.04 -21.84 13.00
CA SER A 54 -46.58 -20.67 13.74
C SER A 54 -46.75 -20.62 15.29
N LYS A 55 -46.49 -19.39 15.82
CA LYS A 55 -47.12 -18.62 16.94
C LYS A 55 -46.36 -18.49 18.29
N PHE A 56 -45.87 -17.25 18.56
CA PHE A 56 -46.02 -16.32 19.72
C PHE A 56 -46.33 -16.86 21.15
N PRO A 57 -46.06 -16.13 22.28
CA PRO A 57 -45.98 -14.65 22.41
C PRO A 57 -44.92 -14.04 23.36
N LEU A 58 -44.87 -12.70 23.31
CA LEU A 58 -44.23 -11.74 24.23
C LEU A 58 -44.73 -11.81 25.69
N LEU A 59 -43.87 -11.44 26.65
CA LEU A 59 -44.27 -10.83 27.91
C LEU A 59 -43.30 -9.70 28.33
N THR A 60 -43.90 -8.54 28.50
CA THR A 60 -43.39 -7.24 28.96
C THR A 60 -43.23 -7.16 30.48
N VAL A 61 -42.21 -6.45 30.99
CA VAL A 61 -42.29 -5.70 32.27
C VAL A 61 -41.53 -4.37 32.14
N THR A 62 -42.14 -3.36 32.75
CA THR A 62 -42.03 -1.90 32.64
C THR A 62 -41.11 -1.23 33.68
N ASN A 63 -40.87 0.07 33.45
CA ASN A 63 -40.55 1.17 34.40
C ASN A 63 -39.12 1.31 34.94
N THR A 64 -38.56 2.49 35.25
CA THR A 64 -38.72 3.93 34.93
C THR A 64 -37.55 4.62 35.67
N SER A 65 -36.85 5.60 35.09
CA SER A 65 -36.31 6.76 35.83
C SER A 65 -35.77 7.83 34.89
N SER A 66 -35.94 9.08 35.29
CA SER A 66 -36.03 10.30 34.49
C SER A 66 -34.99 11.38 34.84
N PHE A 67 -34.56 12.15 33.82
CA PHE A 67 -33.98 13.53 33.80
C PHE A 67 -32.55 13.80 34.33
N PRO A 68 -31.90 14.94 33.98
CA PRO A 68 -31.85 15.69 32.70
C PRO A 68 -30.41 16.08 32.24
N ARG A 69 -30.20 16.39 30.94
CA ARG A 69 -28.98 17.07 30.43
C ARG A 69 -29.21 18.56 30.25
N HIS A 70 -28.37 19.38 30.87
CA HIS A 70 -28.19 20.81 30.60
C HIS A 70 -27.14 21.03 29.49
N GLY A 71 -27.49 21.81 28.48
CA GLY A 71 -26.54 22.37 27.51
C GLY A 71 -26.12 23.78 27.92
N ARG A 72 -24.81 24.07 27.87
CA ARG A 72 -24.27 25.43 27.82
C ARG A 72 -23.15 25.51 26.80
N THR A 73 -23.36 26.37 25.82
CA THR A 73 -22.41 26.94 24.86
C THR A 73 -21.52 27.98 25.53
N TYR A 74 -20.22 28.00 25.19
CA TYR A 74 -19.37 29.18 25.34
C TYR A 74 -18.52 29.39 24.08
N THR A 75 -18.72 30.55 23.47
CA THR A 75 -17.87 31.19 22.45
C THR A 75 -16.86 32.10 23.13
N PHE A 76 -15.60 32.17 22.66
CA PHE A 76 -14.80 33.40 22.75
C PHE A 76 -13.76 33.52 21.61
N LYS A 77 -13.67 34.74 21.06
CA LYS A 77 -12.77 35.23 20.00
C LYS A 77 -11.56 35.99 20.60
N PHE A 78 -10.52 36.14 19.78
CA PHE A 78 -9.55 37.26 19.56
C PHE A 78 -8.09 36.73 19.50
N ARG A 79 -7.26 36.87 18.45
CA ARG A 79 -6.74 37.95 17.55
C ARG A 79 -5.32 38.43 17.95
N ASN A 80 -4.34 38.06 17.10
CA ASN A 80 -3.11 38.75 16.65
C ASN A 80 -1.94 39.25 17.54
N ARG A 81 -0.75 38.80 17.12
CA ARG A 81 0.51 39.51 16.72
C ARG A 81 1.68 39.76 17.72
N ARG A 82 2.83 39.16 17.30
CA ARG A 82 4.20 39.70 17.04
C ARG A 82 5.28 39.79 18.14
N ASN A 83 6.44 39.18 17.78
CA ASN A 83 7.86 39.61 17.90
C ASN A 83 8.50 39.66 19.31
N ARG A 84 9.79 39.39 19.58
CA ARG A 84 11.10 38.98 18.96
C ARG A 84 11.97 38.53 20.18
N PHE A 85 13.04 37.73 20.15
CA PHE A 85 14.43 38.07 19.74
C PHE A 85 15.41 36.91 20.11
N HIS A 86 16.34 36.64 19.18
CA HIS A 86 17.75 36.22 19.21
C HIS A 86 18.45 35.39 20.32
N ILE A 87 19.34 34.52 19.80
CA ILE A 87 20.32 33.59 20.40
C ILE A 87 21.75 34.19 20.31
N HIS A 88 22.63 33.86 21.27
CA HIS A 88 24.10 33.62 21.14
C HIS A 88 24.45 32.55 22.21
N ALA A 89 24.84 31.30 21.91
CA ALA A 89 26.02 30.70 21.25
C ALA A 89 27.29 30.61 22.14
N VAL A 90 27.70 29.39 22.53
CA VAL A 90 29.07 28.83 22.80
C VAL A 90 28.91 27.29 22.94
N GLU A 91 29.36 26.43 22.00
CA GLU A 91 30.60 25.58 21.96
C GLU A 91 30.85 24.69 23.21
N MET A 92 31.28 23.41 23.19
CA MET A 92 31.87 22.50 22.19
C MET A 92 31.89 21.04 22.76
N ASN A 93 31.78 20.03 21.86
CA ASN A 93 32.34 18.64 21.89
C ASN A 93 32.02 17.65 23.05
N SER A 94 31.84 16.33 22.88
CA SER A 94 31.92 15.38 21.75
C SER A 94 31.50 13.96 22.23
N PHE A 95 30.89 13.17 21.34
CA PHE A 95 30.98 11.71 21.12
C PHE A 95 29.65 10.95 20.89
N ASP A 96 29.48 10.59 19.61
CA ASP A 96 28.89 9.40 18.99
C ASP A 96 27.52 8.84 19.42
N SER A 97 26.55 9.04 18.52
CA SER A 97 25.59 8.00 18.13
C SER A 97 25.15 8.22 16.67
N TYR A 98 25.36 7.20 15.84
CA TYR A 98 24.92 7.16 14.45
C TYR A 98 23.44 6.74 14.38
N TYR A 99 22.56 7.74 14.30
CA TYR A 99 21.26 7.68 13.63
C TYR A 99 21.07 9.04 12.95
N LYS A 100 21.08 9.07 11.62
CA LYS A 100 20.71 10.27 10.86
C LYS A 100 19.40 10.00 10.12
N GLN A 101 18.30 10.28 10.81
CA GLN A 101 17.13 10.88 10.18
C GLN A 101 17.51 12.30 9.75
N GLU A 102 17.29 12.64 8.48
CA GLU A 102 17.12 14.03 8.07
C GLU A 102 15.81 14.16 7.28
N GLN A 103 14.89 14.93 7.86
CA GLN A 103 13.81 15.59 7.16
C GLN A 103 14.38 16.52 6.08
N GLN A 104 13.71 16.62 4.92
CA GLN A 104 13.12 17.87 4.38
C GLN A 104 12.92 17.79 2.86
N GLN A 105 11.74 18.23 2.42
CA GLN A 105 11.40 18.49 1.02
C GLN A 105 12.42 19.43 0.35
N PRO A 106 12.71 19.28 -0.97
CA PRO A 106 13.21 20.38 -1.75
C PRO A 106 12.05 21.29 -2.17
N ARG A 107 12.10 22.51 -1.65
CA ARG A 107 11.39 23.68 -2.20
C ARG A 107 11.76 23.86 -3.67
N THR A 108 10.75 23.98 -4.52
CA THR A 108 10.86 24.51 -5.88
C THR A 108 11.34 25.97 -5.84
N LEU A 109 12.31 26.34 -6.69
CA LEU A 109 12.97 27.66 -6.61
C LEU A 109 12.56 28.69 -7.68
N PHE A 110 11.58 28.45 -8.56
CA PHE A 110 11.09 29.50 -9.49
C PHE A 110 9.58 29.40 -9.77
N PRO A 111 8.81 30.50 -9.67
CA PRO A 111 7.41 30.54 -10.11
C PRO A 111 7.35 30.91 -11.59
N GLY A 112 6.82 30.00 -12.42
CA GLY A 112 6.59 30.21 -13.85
C GLY A 112 7.25 29.12 -14.69
N GLY A 113 6.45 28.24 -15.29
CA GLY A 113 6.90 27.06 -16.04
C GLY A 113 7.61 27.35 -17.36
N PHE A 114 8.72 28.09 -17.33
CA PHE A 114 9.59 28.31 -18.48
C PHE A 114 10.89 27.49 -18.37
N LYS A 115 11.32 26.85 -19.46
CA LYS A 115 12.59 26.07 -19.56
C LYS A 115 13.76 27.04 -19.81
N ARG A 116 14.92 26.81 -19.18
CA ARG A 116 16.14 27.61 -19.43
C ARG A 116 16.77 27.20 -20.79
N PRO A 117 17.44 28.13 -21.50
CA PRO A 117 18.08 27.81 -22.78
C PRO A 117 19.33 26.94 -22.60
N GLU A 118 19.45 25.89 -23.41
CA GLU A 118 20.58 24.94 -23.38
C GLU A 118 21.66 25.37 -24.37
N ILE A 119 22.89 25.60 -23.90
CA ILE A 119 24.04 26.03 -24.71
C ILE A 119 24.95 24.82 -24.95
N LYS A 120 25.22 24.49 -26.22
CA LYS A 120 26.14 23.41 -26.61
C LYS A 120 27.59 23.84 -26.33
N VAL A 121 28.36 23.00 -25.64
CA VAL A 121 29.77 23.24 -25.30
C VAL A 121 30.62 22.00 -25.62
N PRO A 122 31.87 22.14 -26.10
CA PRO A 122 32.53 23.40 -26.42
C PRO A 122 31.98 24.02 -27.71
N THR A 123 31.83 25.35 -27.73
CA THR A 123 31.36 26.11 -28.91
C THR A 123 32.16 27.39 -29.11
N LEU A 124 32.18 27.91 -30.33
CA LEU A 124 32.67 29.26 -30.60
C LEU A 124 31.55 30.29 -30.40
N VAL A 125 31.93 31.43 -29.84
CA VAL A 125 31.12 32.65 -29.76
C VAL A 125 31.71 33.65 -30.75
N LEU A 126 30.94 34.01 -31.78
CA LEU A 126 31.38 34.97 -32.80
C LEU A 126 30.91 36.38 -32.42
N GLN A 127 31.86 37.29 -32.19
CA GLN A 127 31.58 38.69 -31.86
C GLN A 127 31.71 39.56 -33.11
N LEU A 128 30.66 40.34 -33.40
CA LEU A 128 30.51 41.15 -34.60
C LEU A 128 30.16 42.59 -34.23
N LYS A 129 30.68 43.57 -34.98
CA LYS A 129 30.24 44.98 -34.87
C LYS A 129 29.17 45.30 -35.92
N SER A 130 28.25 46.22 -35.60
CA SER A 130 27.20 46.64 -36.53
C SER A 130 27.75 47.17 -37.87
N ASP A 131 28.90 47.84 -37.86
CA ASP A 131 29.52 48.38 -39.08
C ASP A 131 30.15 47.28 -39.95
N GLU A 132 30.65 46.20 -39.34
CA GLU A 132 31.21 45.05 -40.07
C GLU A 132 30.14 44.28 -40.85
N VAL A 133 28.94 44.17 -40.29
CA VAL A 133 27.81 43.47 -40.93
C VAL A 133 27.27 44.25 -42.13
N LEU A 134 27.27 45.59 -42.04
CA LEU A 134 26.64 46.47 -43.05
C LEU A 134 27.62 46.94 -44.13
N GLU A 135 28.88 47.18 -43.79
CA GLU A 135 29.85 47.82 -44.69
C GLU A 135 30.81 46.82 -45.37
N VAL A 136 31.04 45.64 -44.78
CA VAL A 136 31.96 44.63 -45.32
C VAL A 136 31.24 43.65 -46.25
N LYS A 137 31.57 43.70 -47.56
CA LYS A 137 31.04 42.75 -48.56
C LYS A 137 31.45 41.31 -48.23
N GLY A 138 30.47 40.40 -48.21
CA GLY A 138 30.67 38.97 -47.92
C GLY A 138 30.73 38.60 -46.43
N ALA A 139 30.50 39.56 -45.52
CA ALA A 139 30.46 39.27 -44.08
C ALA A 139 29.35 38.27 -43.71
N LEU A 140 28.16 38.40 -44.31
CA LEU A 140 27.04 37.50 -44.07
C LEU A 140 27.30 36.07 -44.57
N ASP A 141 28.04 35.91 -45.67
CA ASP A 141 28.40 34.58 -46.20
C ASP A 141 29.37 33.85 -45.27
N VAL A 142 30.32 34.59 -44.68
CA VAL A 142 31.24 34.04 -43.66
C VAL A 142 30.48 33.62 -42.41
N VAL A 143 29.50 34.41 -41.96
CA VAL A 143 28.65 34.07 -40.81
C VAL A 143 27.79 32.83 -41.10
N ASP A 144 27.22 32.72 -42.30
CA ASP A 144 26.43 31.55 -42.71
C ASP A 144 27.25 30.25 -42.64
N VAL A 145 28.46 30.27 -43.20
CA VAL A 145 29.39 29.13 -43.15
C VAL A 145 29.82 28.84 -41.71
N ALA A 146 30.16 29.85 -40.92
CA ALA A 146 30.62 29.69 -39.54
C ALA A 146 29.54 29.05 -38.62
N VAL A 147 28.30 29.51 -38.74
CA VAL A 147 27.14 29.02 -37.97
C VAL A 147 26.71 27.61 -38.40
N SER A 148 26.98 27.22 -39.65
CA SER A 148 26.70 25.86 -40.11
C SER A 148 27.59 24.77 -39.48
N LYS A 149 28.74 25.15 -38.90
CA LYS A 149 29.75 24.19 -38.42
C LYS A 149 30.11 24.34 -36.94
N TRP A 150 30.55 25.52 -36.50
CA TRP A 150 31.30 25.67 -35.24
C TRP A 150 30.79 26.76 -34.29
N VAL A 151 30.04 27.73 -34.81
CA VAL A 151 29.56 28.89 -34.02
C VAL A 151 28.14 28.61 -33.49
N GLY A 152 28.02 28.48 -32.17
CA GLY A 152 26.75 28.26 -31.46
C GLY A 152 26.13 29.52 -30.87
N ILE A 153 26.91 30.60 -30.73
CA ILE A 153 26.43 31.91 -30.26
C ILE A 153 27.03 33.01 -31.15
N VAL A 154 26.20 33.95 -31.58
CA VAL A 154 26.61 35.17 -32.29
C VAL A 154 26.24 36.37 -31.43
N VAL A 155 27.22 37.21 -31.13
CA VAL A 155 27.07 38.45 -30.37
C VAL A 155 27.21 39.63 -31.32
N LEU A 156 26.23 40.52 -31.36
CA LEU A 156 26.26 41.76 -32.14
C LEU A 156 26.41 42.98 -31.22
N ASP A 157 27.53 43.67 -31.35
CA ASP A 157 27.83 44.91 -30.65
C ASP A 157 27.46 46.14 -31.49
N GLY A 158 26.91 47.15 -30.82
CA GLY A 158 26.57 48.43 -31.44
C GLY A 158 27.70 49.44 -31.37
N SER A 159 27.95 50.13 -32.48
CA SER A 159 28.79 51.32 -32.49
C SER A 159 28.12 52.48 -31.74
N PRO A 160 28.86 53.26 -30.93
CA PRO A 160 28.29 54.33 -30.12
C PRO A 160 27.62 55.39 -31.00
N GLY A 161 26.29 55.52 -30.89
CA GLY A 161 25.50 56.59 -31.54
C GLY A 161 24.61 56.17 -32.72
N SER A 162 24.55 54.90 -33.12
CA SER A 162 23.72 54.46 -34.27
C SER A 162 22.80 53.28 -33.97
N SER A 163 21.71 53.52 -33.23
CA SER A 163 20.71 52.49 -32.91
C SER A 163 19.95 51.96 -34.13
N GLY A 164 19.80 52.78 -35.17
CA GLY A 164 19.18 52.37 -36.44
C GLY A 164 20.00 51.33 -37.19
N ARG A 165 21.33 51.54 -37.26
CA ARG A 165 22.25 50.57 -37.89
C ARG A 165 22.34 49.27 -37.12
N LEU A 166 22.33 49.32 -35.78
CA LEU A 166 22.32 48.10 -34.96
C LEU A 166 21.06 47.26 -35.19
N TYR A 167 19.89 47.90 -35.31
CA TYR A 167 18.63 47.21 -35.63
C TYR A 167 18.66 46.59 -37.04
N GLU A 168 19.16 47.33 -38.03
CA GLU A 168 19.29 46.86 -39.42
C GLU A 168 20.23 45.65 -39.52
N ALA A 169 21.42 45.74 -38.91
CA ALA A 169 22.37 44.64 -38.84
C ALA A 169 21.80 43.41 -38.12
N ALA A 170 21.06 43.60 -37.03
CA ALA A 170 20.42 42.52 -36.28
C ALA A 170 19.34 41.79 -37.10
N CYS A 171 18.52 42.52 -37.87
CA CYS A 171 17.52 41.94 -38.77
C CYS A 171 18.17 41.08 -39.86
N LEU A 172 19.26 41.57 -40.48
CA LEU A 172 20.01 40.83 -41.49
C LEU A 172 20.61 39.55 -40.89
N LEU A 173 21.27 39.65 -39.73
CA LEU A 173 21.83 38.47 -39.04
C LEU A 173 20.76 37.46 -38.63
N LYS A 174 19.59 37.90 -38.14
CA LYS A 174 18.51 36.95 -37.78
C LYS A 174 18.01 36.17 -38.99
N SER A 175 17.97 36.78 -40.18
CA SER A 175 17.57 36.10 -41.42
C SER A 175 18.55 35.01 -41.86
N VAL A 176 19.84 35.23 -41.61
CA VAL A 176 20.93 34.28 -41.93
C VAL A 176 21.02 33.20 -40.86
N ILE A 177 21.10 33.56 -39.58
CA ILE A 177 21.31 32.61 -38.46
C ILE A 177 20.10 31.69 -38.25
N ARG A 178 18.88 32.22 -38.37
CA ARG A 178 17.61 31.52 -38.08
C ARG A 178 17.63 30.90 -36.67
N ASP A 179 17.63 29.57 -36.57
CA ASP A 179 17.65 28.79 -35.32
C ASP A 179 18.91 27.91 -35.18
N ARG A 180 19.94 28.14 -36.03
CA ARG A 180 21.19 27.36 -35.99
C ARG A 180 22.14 27.79 -34.88
N ALA A 181 22.05 29.05 -34.43
CA ALA A 181 22.82 29.60 -33.32
C ALA A 181 22.00 30.62 -32.53
N TYR A 182 22.40 30.90 -31.28
CA TYR A 182 21.79 31.94 -30.47
C TYR A 182 22.30 33.31 -30.88
N LEU A 183 21.40 34.24 -31.24
CA LEU A 183 21.74 35.63 -31.52
C LEU A 183 21.53 36.49 -30.26
N LEU A 184 22.60 37.12 -29.78
CA LEU A 184 22.61 38.03 -28.64
C LEU A 184 22.94 39.46 -29.08
N ILE A 185 22.21 40.43 -28.54
CA ILE A 185 22.47 41.85 -28.80
C ILE A 185 23.17 42.49 -27.59
N ALA A 186 24.28 43.16 -27.88
CA ALA A 186 25.06 44.10 -27.07
C ALA A 186 24.23 45.16 -26.34
N GLU A 187 24.04 45.09 -25.01
CA GLU A 187 23.48 46.16 -24.12
C GLU A 187 22.03 46.64 -24.40
N ARG A 188 21.50 46.40 -25.60
CA ARG A 188 20.25 46.98 -26.12
C ARG A 188 19.11 45.97 -26.08
N VAL A 189 18.54 45.81 -24.89
CA VAL A 189 17.40 44.90 -24.62
C VAL A 189 16.16 45.26 -25.44
N ASP A 190 15.95 46.56 -25.68
CA ASP A 190 14.86 47.08 -26.51
C ASP A 190 14.97 46.60 -27.98
N ILE A 191 16.19 46.66 -28.55
CA ILE A 191 16.46 46.18 -29.91
C ILE A 191 16.37 44.65 -29.97
N ALA A 192 16.92 43.94 -28.98
CA ALA A 192 16.84 42.48 -28.90
C ALA A 192 15.39 41.98 -28.88
N ALA A 193 14.53 42.64 -28.11
CA ALA A 193 13.10 42.35 -28.04
C ALA A 193 12.40 42.65 -29.38
N ALA A 194 12.71 43.78 -30.03
CA ALA A 194 12.09 44.20 -31.28
C ALA A 194 12.46 43.32 -32.49
N VAL A 195 13.70 42.81 -32.54
CA VAL A 195 14.19 41.92 -33.62
C VAL A 195 13.81 40.45 -33.38
N GLY A 196 13.32 40.12 -32.18
CA GLY A 196 13.05 38.73 -31.80
C GLY A 196 14.32 37.91 -31.62
N ALA A 197 15.42 38.54 -31.20
CA ALA A 197 16.69 37.87 -30.90
C ALA A 197 16.53 36.79 -29.82
N SER A 198 17.52 35.89 -29.73
CA SER A 198 17.49 34.78 -28.77
C SER A 198 17.78 35.24 -27.34
N GLY A 199 18.44 36.39 -27.19
CA GLY A 199 18.85 36.90 -25.89
C GLY A 199 19.63 38.21 -25.96
N VAL A 200 20.26 38.59 -24.84
CA VAL A 200 21.09 39.79 -24.70
C VAL A 200 22.40 39.48 -23.99
N LEU A 201 23.45 40.23 -24.32
CA LEU A 201 24.70 40.27 -23.58
C LEU A 201 24.77 41.60 -22.82
N LEU A 202 25.07 41.54 -21.53
CA LEU A 202 25.11 42.70 -20.63
C LEU A 202 26.47 42.81 -19.95
N SER A 203 26.99 44.01 -19.83
CA SER A 203 28.17 44.32 -19.03
C SER A 203 27.88 44.20 -17.53
N ASP A 204 28.94 44.21 -16.73
CA ASP A 204 28.90 44.24 -15.28
C ASP A 204 28.11 45.45 -14.74
N GLN A 205 28.23 46.62 -15.40
CA GLN A 205 27.50 47.86 -15.09
C GLN A 205 26.13 47.96 -15.81
N GLY A 206 25.80 47.00 -16.67
CA GLY A 206 24.55 46.95 -17.42
C GLY A 206 23.34 46.53 -16.58
N LEU A 207 22.18 46.40 -17.21
CA LEU A 207 20.95 45.98 -16.54
C LEU A 207 21.15 44.63 -15.81
N PRO A 208 20.52 44.44 -14.64
CA PRO A 208 20.51 43.12 -14.00
C PRO A 208 19.82 42.08 -14.90
N PRO A 209 20.33 40.84 -14.99
CA PRO A 209 19.78 39.79 -15.85
C PRO A 209 18.28 39.53 -15.67
N ILE A 210 17.77 39.63 -14.45
CA ILE A 210 16.34 39.45 -14.17
C ILE A 210 15.47 40.56 -14.75
N VAL A 211 15.98 41.80 -14.81
CA VAL A 211 15.28 42.96 -15.39
C VAL A 211 15.26 42.81 -16.91
N ALA A 212 16.41 42.50 -17.51
CA ALA A 212 16.51 42.28 -18.95
C ALA A 212 15.60 41.13 -19.43
N ARG A 213 15.54 40.02 -18.68
CA ARG A 213 14.67 38.88 -18.99
C ARG A 213 13.19 39.27 -18.95
N ASN A 214 12.75 40.01 -17.93
CA ASN A 214 11.36 40.47 -17.84
C ASN A 214 10.97 41.43 -18.97
N MET A 215 11.89 42.28 -19.42
CA MET A 215 11.67 43.18 -20.55
C MET A 215 11.52 42.42 -21.88
N MET A 216 12.23 41.29 -22.06
CA MET A 216 12.13 40.46 -23.26
C MET A 216 10.96 39.46 -23.24
N VAL A 217 10.50 39.01 -22.07
CA VAL A 217 9.36 38.07 -21.95
C VAL A 217 8.05 38.72 -22.37
N GLN A 218 7.88 40.03 -22.16
CA GLN A 218 6.67 40.76 -22.56
C GLN A 218 6.45 40.83 -24.09
N SER A 219 7.49 40.59 -24.90
CA SER A 219 7.39 40.60 -26.37
C SER A 219 7.24 39.20 -27.00
N LYS A 220 7.42 38.10 -26.24
CA LYS A 220 7.33 36.70 -26.73
C LYS A 220 6.37 35.86 -25.86
N SER A 221 5.08 36.15 -25.91
CA SER A 221 4.04 35.47 -25.11
C SER A 221 3.75 34.01 -25.48
N GLN A 222 4.38 33.47 -26.53
CA GLN A 222 4.18 32.10 -27.04
C GLN A 222 5.40 31.16 -26.87
N SER A 223 6.53 31.63 -26.32
CA SER A 223 7.74 30.82 -26.14
C SER A 223 7.80 30.19 -24.75
N ILE A 224 8.00 28.86 -24.69
CA ILE A 224 8.18 28.09 -23.44
C ILE A 224 9.64 28.22 -22.92
N ILE A 225 10.56 28.75 -23.73
CA ILE A 225 11.98 28.93 -23.39
C ILE A 225 12.26 30.38 -22.98
N LEU A 226 12.97 30.57 -21.86
CA LEU A 226 13.39 31.89 -21.38
C LEU A 226 14.40 32.55 -22.35
N PRO A 227 14.32 33.87 -22.59
CA PRO A 227 15.35 34.60 -23.32
C PRO A 227 16.72 34.43 -22.67
N LEU A 228 17.75 34.13 -23.45
CA LEU A 228 19.11 33.89 -22.96
C LEU A 228 19.73 35.20 -22.47
N VAL A 229 20.31 35.21 -21.26
CA VAL A 229 21.01 36.39 -20.74
C VAL A 229 22.46 36.05 -20.42
N ALA A 230 23.37 36.62 -21.20
CA ALA A 230 24.81 36.49 -21.00
C ALA A 230 25.38 37.71 -20.28
N ARG A 231 26.47 37.53 -19.52
CA ARG A 231 27.19 38.63 -18.86
C ARG A 231 28.65 38.71 -19.32
N ASN A 232 29.10 39.89 -19.71
CA ASN A 232 30.52 40.17 -19.95
C ASN A 232 31.18 40.58 -18.62
N VAL A 233 32.22 39.86 -18.21
CA VAL A 233 32.86 39.97 -16.88
C VAL A 233 34.38 39.99 -17.00
N GLN A 234 35.03 40.88 -16.25
CA GLN A 234 36.49 41.05 -16.26
C GLN A 234 37.15 40.51 -14.97
N THR A 235 36.38 40.36 -13.88
CA THR A 235 36.90 39.95 -12.56
C THR A 235 36.23 38.69 -12.02
N ALA A 236 36.94 37.93 -11.18
CA ALA A 236 36.41 36.70 -10.58
C ALA A 236 35.21 36.94 -9.65
N SER A 237 35.18 38.07 -8.94
CA SER A 237 34.05 38.47 -8.10
C SER A 237 32.81 38.81 -8.92
N ALA A 238 32.98 39.51 -10.05
CA ALA A 238 31.89 39.79 -10.99
C ALA A 238 31.34 38.51 -11.62
N ALA A 239 32.20 37.56 -12.01
CA ALA A 239 31.79 36.27 -12.57
C ALA A 239 30.98 35.42 -11.56
N LEU A 240 31.41 35.36 -10.30
CA LEU A 240 30.67 34.65 -9.25
C LEU A 240 29.33 35.31 -8.94
N SER A 241 29.29 36.65 -8.86
CA SER A 241 28.05 37.42 -8.66
C SER A 241 27.05 37.20 -9.81
N ALA A 242 27.54 37.29 -11.06
CA ALA A 242 26.72 37.11 -12.26
C ALA A 242 26.12 35.69 -12.35
N SER A 243 26.89 34.67 -11.98
CA SER A 243 26.43 33.28 -12.00
C SER A 243 25.50 32.90 -10.85
N SER A 244 25.81 33.33 -9.62
CA SER A 244 25.11 32.84 -8.41
C SER A 244 23.99 33.76 -7.91
N SER A 245 24.19 35.09 -7.96
CA SER A 245 23.26 36.07 -7.41
C SER A 245 22.31 36.62 -8.46
N GLU A 246 22.79 36.78 -9.70
CA GLU A 246 22.05 37.46 -10.77
C GLU A 246 21.39 36.51 -11.78
N GLY A 247 21.87 35.26 -11.87
CA GLY A 247 21.27 34.21 -12.68
C GLY A 247 21.51 34.35 -14.19
N ALA A 248 22.71 34.76 -14.60
CA ALA A 248 23.15 34.70 -16.00
C ALA A 248 23.21 33.26 -16.51
N ASP A 249 22.90 33.04 -17.80
CA ASP A 249 22.89 31.71 -18.44
C ASP A 249 24.27 31.31 -18.96
N CYS A 250 25.12 32.28 -19.34
CA CYS A 250 26.54 32.10 -19.63
C CYS A 250 27.33 33.38 -19.36
N LEU A 251 28.65 33.25 -19.24
CA LEU A 251 29.57 34.37 -19.03
C LEU A 251 30.56 34.47 -20.19
N LEU A 252 30.83 35.69 -20.63
CA LEU A 252 32.00 36.02 -21.46
C LEU A 252 33.04 36.64 -20.54
N TYR A 253 34.19 35.98 -20.42
CA TYR A 253 35.29 36.44 -19.59
C TYR A 253 36.35 37.09 -20.48
N ASP A 254 36.51 38.39 -20.31
CA ASP A 254 37.52 39.18 -21.00
C ASP A 254 38.77 39.30 -20.10
N ALA A 255 39.88 38.73 -20.56
CA ALA A 255 41.13 38.75 -19.81
C ALA A 255 41.96 39.96 -20.25
N ASP A 256 41.94 41.03 -19.45
CA ASP A 256 42.75 42.23 -19.68
C ASP A 256 44.25 41.89 -19.61
N GLY A 257 44.84 41.55 -20.75
CA GLY A 257 46.22 41.78 -21.23
C GLY A 257 47.43 41.57 -20.29
N THR A 258 47.28 41.03 -19.09
CA THR A 258 48.32 40.98 -18.05
C THR A 258 48.64 39.53 -17.68
N ASN A 259 49.94 39.23 -17.54
CA ASN A 259 50.57 37.90 -17.45
C ASN A 259 50.16 37.00 -16.25
N HIS A 260 48.98 37.17 -15.67
CA HIS A 260 48.44 36.36 -14.56
C HIS A 260 47.18 35.55 -14.93
N VAL A 261 46.94 35.34 -16.24
CA VAL A 261 45.74 34.69 -16.82
C VAL A 261 45.47 33.28 -16.25
N GLU A 262 46.50 32.45 -16.03
CA GLU A 262 46.31 31.05 -15.60
C GLU A 262 45.77 30.88 -14.16
N VAL A 263 46.08 31.80 -13.25
CA VAL A 263 45.65 31.68 -11.83
C VAL A 263 44.23 32.21 -11.64
N LEU A 264 43.88 33.29 -12.33
CA LEU A 264 42.55 33.91 -12.25
C LEU A 264 41.49 33.06 -12.97
N VAL A 265 41.79 32.56 -14.18
CA VAL A 265 40.86 31.74 -14.97
C VAL A 265 40.57 30.40 -14.27
N ASN A 266 41.57 29.74 -13.69
CA ASN A 266 41.37 28.51 -12.91
C ASN A 266 40.52 28.72 -11.64
N SER A 267 40.62 29.90 -11.00
CA SER A 267 39.83 30.23 -9.82
C SER A 267 38.37 30.51 -10.16
N VAL A 268 38.11 31.14 -11.32
CA VAL A 268 36.75 31.40 -11.82
C VAL A 268 36.09 30.12 -12.32
N LEU A 269 36.78 29.32 -13.15
CA LEU A 269 36.22 28.12 -13.78
C LEU A 269 35.90 27.00 -12.79
N LYS A 270 36.60 26.93 -11.64
CA LYS A 270 36.29 25.95 -10.58
C LYS A 270 35.05 26.32 -9.74
N ASN A 271 34.70 27.60 -9.68
CA ASN A 271 33.69 28.11 -8.73
C ASN A 271 32.41 28.61 -9.41
N VAL A 272 32.41 28.76 -10.74
CA VAL A 272 31.26 29.20 -11.54
C VAL A 272 30.54 28.00 -12.15
N LYS A 273 29.20 27.96 -12.05
CA LYS A 273 28.36 26.80 -12.46
C LYS A 273 27.73 26.94 -13.85
N VAL A 274 28.00 28.03 -14.55
CA VAL A 274 27.44 28.32 -15.88
C VAL A 274 28.58 28.35 -16.92
N PRO A 275 28.30 28.07 -18.21
CA PRO A 275 29.33 28.09 -19.24
C PRO A 275 30.10 29.41 -19.27
N VAL A 276 31.43 29.32 -19.29
CA VAL A 276 32.32 30.48 -19.38
C VAL A 276 33.08 30.43 -20.71
N PHE A 277 32.92 31.49 -21.50
CA PHE A 277 33.58 31.68 -22.78
C PHE A 277 34.69 32.70 -22.62
N THR A 278 35.91 32.37 -23.03
CA THR A 278 37.07 33.24 -22.81
C THR A 278 37.51 33.91 -24.09
N THR A 279 37.79 35.21 -24.03
CA THR A 279 38.37 35.97 -25.14
C THR A 279 39.87 35.66 -25.26
N ILE A 280 40.35 35.43 -26.48
CA ILE A 280 41.78 35.28 -26.78
C ILE A 280 42.25 36.54 -27.52
N ALA A 281 43.23 37.25 -26.98
CA ALA A 281 43.92 38.33 -27.68
C ALA A 281 45.06 37.74 -28.55
N LEU A 282 45.02 37.93 -29.87
CA LEU A 282 45.96 37.28 -30.78
C LEU A 282 47.35 37.94 -30.83
N LEU A 283 48.39 37.15 -30.54
CA LEU A 283 49.80 37.40 -30.87
C LEU A 283 50.31 36.28 -31.82
N GLY A 284 49.84 36.25 -33.07
CA GLY A 284 50.37 35.42 -34.17
C GLY A 284 49.88 33.97 -34.29
N GLN A 285 49.85 33.41 -35.51
CA GLN A 285 49.17 32.15 -35.90
C GLN A 285 49.62 30.86 -35.17
N GLY A 286 50.88 30.77 -34.71
CA GLY A 286 51.43 29.52 -34.12
C GLY A 286 51.18 29.35 -32.62
N THR A 287 51.00 30.46 -31.90
CA THR A 287 50.85 30.53 -30.43
C THR A 287 49.41 30.25 -29.98
N LEU A 288 48.45 30.37 -30.89
CA LEU A 288 47.00 30.31 -30.63
C LEU A 288 46.50 28.91 -30.29
N LEU A 289 46.96 27.87 -30.99
CA LEU A 289 46.49 26.50 -30.73
C LEU A 289 46.96 26.03 -29.34
N ALA A 290 48.17 26.45 -28.95
CA ALA A 290 48.70 26.19 -27.62
C ALA A 290 47.92 26.93 -26.53
N GLU A 291 47.63 28.23 -26.69
CA GLU A 291 46.84 29.00 -25.72
C GLU A 291 45.38 28.57 -25.63
N ALA A 292 44.72 28.35 -26.77
CA ALA A 292 43.36 27.81 -26.83
C ALA A 292 43.28 26.44 -26.14
N SER A 293 44.24 25.54 -26.42
CA SER A 293 44.30 24.25 -25.74
C SER A 293 44.45 24.44 -24.22
N LYS A 294 45.34 25.33 -23.74
CA LYS A 294 45.50 25.60 -22.31
C LYS A 294 44.21 26.09 -21.64
N LEU A 295 43.45 26.97 -22.30
CA LEU A 295 42.18 27.47 -21.77
C LEU A 295 41.12 26.38 -21.64
N PHE A 296 41.03 25.47 -22.62
CA PHE A 296 40.18 24.28 -22.50
C PHE A 296 40.66 23.34 -21.38
N HIS A 297 41.98 23.13 -21.22
CA HIS A 297 42.55 22.36 -20.09
C HIS A 297 42.22 22.98 -18.72
N SER A 298 42.06 24.31 -18.67
CA SER A 298 41.62 25.05 -17.48
C SER A 298 40.11 24.99 -17.22
N GLY A 299 39.31 24.42 -18.15
CA GLY A 299 37.87 24.20 -18.00
C GLY A 299 36.98 25.22 -18.73
N ALA A 300 37.51 26.01 -19.67
CA ALA A 300 36.70 26.94 -20.45
C ALA A 300 35.69 26.19 -21.32
N SER A 301 34.47 26.73 -21.43
CA SER A 301 33.37 26.10 -22.17
C SER A 301 33.36 26.45 -23.66
N GLY A 302 34.29 27.29 -24.11
CA GLY A 302 34.38 27.76 -25.48
C GLY A 302 35.21 29.04 -25.58
N LEU A 303 35.35 29.54 -26.81
CA LEU A 303 36.19 30.71 -27.12
C LEU A 303 35.36 31.80 -27.79
N VAL A 304 35.69 33.06 -27.44
CA VAL A 304 35.17 34.24 -28.12
C VAL A 304 36.15 34.66 -29.21
N ILE A 305 35.66 34.81 -30.44
CA ILE A 305 36.45 35.16 -31.62
C ILE A 305 35.80 36.32 -32.40
N SER A 306 36.62 37.18 -32.99
CA SER A 306 36.14 38.25 -33.87
C SER A 306 35.95 37.77 -35.32
N LEU A 307 35.27 38.57 -36.15
CA LEU A 307 35.09 38.27 -37.58
C LEU A 307 36.43 38.21 -38.34
N GLU A 308 37.40 39.05 -37.97
CA GLU A 308 38.72 39.09 -38.61
C GLU A 308 39.50 37.81 -38.29
N ASP A 309 39.40 37.34 -37.05
CA ASP A 309 40.09 36.13 -36.59
C ASP A 309 39.47 34.88 -37.18
N MET A 310 38.14 34.85 -37.33
CA MET A 310 37.44 33.72 -37.97
C MET A 310 37.92 33.46 -39.39
N LYS A 311 38.35 34.50 -40.13
CA LYS A 311 38.92 34.36 -41.48
C LYS A 311 40.32 33.76 -41.49
N LEU A 312 41.03 33.81 -40.35
CA LEU A 312 42.38 33.25 -40.19
C LEU A 312 42.36 31.76 -39.81
N PHE A 313 41.22 31.23 -39.34
CA PHE A 313 41.06 29.82 -39.01
C PHE A 313 40.76 28.99 -40.26
N SER A 314 41.62 28.00 -40.54
CA SER A 314 41.29 26.93 -41.50
C SER A 314 40.40 25.87 -40.83
N ASP A 315 39.50 25.24 -41.59
CA ASP A 315 38.64 24.17 -41.07
C ASP A 315 39.44 23.04 -40.38
N ASP A 316 40.65 22.74 -40.86
CA ASP A 316 41.56 21.73 -40.30
C ASP A 316 42.16 22.16 -38.94
N THR A 317 42.35 23.45 -38.72
CA THR A 317 42.84 23.99 -37.44
C THR A 317 41.75 23.92 -36.36
N LEU A 318 40.50 24.23 -36.73
CA LEU A 318 39.35 24.16 -35.81
C LEU A 318 39.00 22.71 -35.46
N SER A 319 39.02 21.79 -36.44
CA SER A 319 38.81 20.37 -36.14
C SER A 319 39.88 19.83 -35.20
N LYS A 320 41.16 20.19 -35.39
CA LYS A 320 42.23 19.78 -34.47
C LYS A 320 42.04 20.33 -33.07
N LEU A 321 41.58 21.58 -32.91
CA LEU A 321 41.29 22.15 -31.58
C LEU A 321 40.21 21.36 -30.83
N PHE A 322 39.12 20.99 -31.50
CA PHE A 322 38.02 20.23 -30.87
C PHE A 322 38.31 18.71 -30.76
N ASP A 323 39.16 18.14 -31.62
CA ASP A 323 39.53 16.71 -31.58
C ASP A 323 40.61 16.38 -30.54
N THR A 324 41.57 17.29 -30.30
CA THR A 324 42.70 17.04 -29.36
C THR A 324 42.22 16.84 -27.92
N GLU A 325 41.09 17.44 -27.55
CA GLU A 325 40.45 17.27 -26.24
C GLU A 325 39.73 15.90 -26.10
N CYS A 326 39.23 15.35 -27.21
CA CYS A 326 38.56 14.05 -27.25
C CYS A 326 39.52 12.88 -26.93
N VAL A 327 40.81 13.04 -27.23
CA VAL A 327 41.86 12.03 -27.01
C VAL A 327 42.33 11.99 -25.55
N MET A 328 42.29 13.10 -24.81
CA MET A 328 42.91 13.19 -23.48
C MET A 328 41.96 12.95 -22.31
N LYS A 329 40.63 13.09 -22.50
CA LYS A 329 39.64 12.68 -21.48
C LYS A 329 39.69 11.18 -21.16
N ARG A 330 40.18 10.36 -22.11
CA ARG A 330 40.45 8.92 -21.91
C ARG A 330 41.62 8.63 -20.95
N ARG A 331 42.55 9.57 -20.75
CA ARG A 331 43.73 9.34 -19.87
C ARG A 331 43.41 9.56 -18.40
N ALA A 332 42.55 10.52 -18.06
CA ALA A 332 42.15 10.79 -16.67
C ALA A 332 41.24 9.69 -16.07
N GLN A 333 40.58 8.89 -16.92
CA GLN A 333 39.72 7.78 -16.48
C GLN A 333 40.48 6.45 -16.29
N HIS A 334 41.75 6.39 -16.70
CA HIS A 334 42.55 5.15 -16.66
C HIS A 334 43.32 4.92 -15.34
N GLU A 335 43.27 5.84 -14.37
CA GLU A 335 43.92 5.67 -13.05
C GLU A 335 42.96 5.20 -11.93
N ILE A 336 41.65 5.07 -12.19
CA ILE A 336 40.66 4.66 -11.17
C ILE A 336 40.21 3.19 -11.33
N GLN A 337 40.61 2.50 -12.41
CA GLN A 337 40.29 1.08 -12.67
C GLN A 337 41.47 0.11 -12.40
N SER A 338 42.26 0.35 -11.34
CA SER A 338 43.35 -0.55 -10.92
C SER A 338 43.08 -1.33 -9.63
N PHE A 339 41.90 -1.18 -9.01
CA PHE A 339 41.47 -2.02 -7.89
C PHE A 339 40.17 -2.74 -8.26
N MET A 340 40.17 -4.06 -8.08
CA MET A 340 39.11 -5.04 -8.40
C MET A 340 39.24 -5.72 -9.77
N LYS A 341 40.17 -6.67 -9.83
CA LYS A 341 40.20 -7.76 -10.80
C LYS A 341 40.36 -9.07 -10.03
N LEU A 342 39.31 -9.89 -9.99
CA LEU A 342 39.18 -11.32 -9.61
C LEU A 342 37.65 -11.58 -9.61
N GLU A 343 37.00 -12.46 -10.38
CA GLU A 343 37.36 -13.64 -11.17
C GLU A 343 36.46 -13.75 -12.43
N LYS A 344 36.86 -14.64 -13.36
CA LYS A 344 36.36 -14.84 -14.73
C LYS A 344 35.07 -15.66 -14.85
N GLY A 345 34.40 -15.49 -16.00
CA GLY A 345 33.64 -16.54 -16.71
C GLY A 345 33.07 -16.04 -18.05
N ASP A 346 33.72 -16.44 -19.16
CA ASP A 346 33.47 -16.05 -20.58
C ASP A 346 32.04 -16.26 -21.11
N VAL A 347 31.53 -15.36 -21.97
CA VAL A 347 30.98 -15.63 -23.33
C VAL A 347 31.00 -14.36 -24.20
N ASP A 348 31.77 -14.45 -25.29
CA ASP A 348 31.80 -13.73 -26.58
C ASP A 348 31.58 -12.20 -26.72
N GLU A 349 32.68 -11.56 -27.11
CA GLU A 349 32.78 -10.25 -27.74
C GLU A 349 32.24 -10.25 -29.19
N ARG A 350 31.19 -9.46 -29.45
CA ARG A 350 31.10 -8.60 -30.64
C ARG A 350 30.31 -7.34 -30.31
N PHE A 351 30.98 -6.31 -29.80
CA PHE A 351 30.46 -4.94 -29.92
C PHE A 351 31.53 -4.01 -30.48
N ASN A 352 31.25 -3.55 -31.69
CA ASN A 352 31.99 -2.56 -32.43
C ASN A 352 32.00 -1.24 -31.63
N GLY A 353 33.19 -0.73 -31.32
CA GLY A 353 33.37 0.42 -30.44
C GLY A 353 32.72 1.70 -31.01
N LYS A 354 31.72 2.23 -30.30
CA LYS A 354 31.26 3.61 -30.49
C LYS A 354 31.88 4.53 -29.43
N LYS A 355 32.40 5.65 -29.94
CA LYS A 355 33.00 6.76 -29.22
C LYS A 355 32.09 7.22 -28.06
N GLY A 356 32.67 7.31 -26.86
CA GLY A 356 31.97 7.87 -25.69
C GLY A 356 31.82 9.40 -25.82
N TYR A 357 30.57 9.86 -25.82
CA TYR A 357 30.19 11.24 -25.59
C TYR A 357 29.77 11.39 -24.12
N ALA A 358 30.34 12.36 -23.41
CA ALA A 358 29.87 12.71 -22.07
C ALA A 358 28.64 13.62 -22.22
N GLY A 359 27.46 13.08 -21.91
CA GLY A 359 26.25 13.88 -21.71
C GLY A 359 25.37 14.11 -22.94
N PHE A 360 25.13 13.09 -23.76
CA PHE A 360 23.88 12.94 -24.49
C PHE A 360 23.59 11.44 -24.54
N THR A 361 22.62 10.99 -23.75
CA THR A 361 21.90 9.77 -24.10
C THR A 361 21.19 10.07 -25.43
N THR A 362 21.46 9.29 -26.47
CA THR A 362 20.60 9.32 -27.67
C THR A 362 19.15 9.08 -27.25
N LEU A 363 18.14 9.46 -28.07
CA LEU A 363 16.74 9.09 -27.75
C LEU A 363 16.62 7.59 -27.48
N GLU A 364 17.39 6.77 -28.20
CA GLU A 364 17.54 5.33 -27.98
C GLU A 364 18.16 4.98 -26.61
N ASP A 365 19.13 5.75 -26.12
CA ASP A 365 19.70 5.53 -24.78
C ASP A 365 18.76 6.01 -23.66
N ARG A 366 17.97 7.08 -23.89
CA ARG A 366 16.91 7.51 -22.97
C ARG A 366 15.80 6.45 -22.91
N GLU A 367 15.35 5.95 -24.06
CA GLU A 367 14.43 4.82 -24.18
C GLU A 367 14.92 3.62 -23.36
N LYS A 368 16.18 3.20 -23.54
CA LYS A 368 16.76 2.09 -22.77
C LYS A 368 16.76 2.35 -21.27
N THR A 369 17.08 3.57 -20.82
CA THR A 369 17.03 3.88 -19.38
C THR A 369 15.62 3.83 -18.81
N PHE A 370 14.61 4.27 -19.57
CA PHE A 370 13.21 4.18 -19.17
C PHE A 370 12.74 2.73 -19.13
N ILE A 371 13.04 1.95 -20.17
CA ILE A 371 12.71 0.52 -20.26
C ILE A 371 13.34 -0.25 -19.09
N GLU A 372 14.61 0.00 -18.76
CA GLU A 372 15.28 -0.70 -17.67
C GLU A 372 14.69 -0.32 -16.30
N ARG A 373 14.35 0.95 -16.09
CA ARG A 373 13.71 1.40 -14.85
C ARG A 373 12.29 0.84 -14.71
N GLU A 374 11.52 0.83 -15.79
CA GLU A 374 10.18 0.24 -15.81
C GLU A 374 10.25 -1.27 -15.54
N ARG A 375 11.15 -1.99 -16.21
CA ARG A 375 11.42 -3.41 -15.96
C ARG A 375 11.67 -3.68 -14.48
N GLN A 376 12.53 -2.91 -13.83
CA GLN A 376 12.82 -3.10 -12.40
C GLN A 376 11.56 -2.97 -11.53
N VAL A 377 10.74 -1.94 -11.77
CA VAL A 377 9.51 -1.74 -11.00
C VAL A 377 8.47 -2.85 -11.29
N LEU A 378 8.35 -3.31 -12.54
CA LEU A 378 7.42 -4.39 -12.89
C LEU A 378 7.87 -5.76 -12.38
N LEU A 379 9.18 -6.01 -12.29
CA LEU A 379 9.72 -7.20 -11.63
C LEU A 379 9.45 -7.18 -10.13
N GLU A 380 9.59 -6.02 -9.49
CA GLU A 380 9.17 -5.81 -8.10
C GLU A 380 7.67 -6.06 -7.93
N ALA A 381 6.84 -5.52 -8.82
CA ALA A 381 5.39 -5.77 -8.82
C ALA A 381 5.06 -7.26 -8.97
N THR A 382 5.74 -7.96 -9.88
CA THR A 382 5.56 -9.40 -10.07
C THR A 382 5.90 -10.19 -8.80
N ALA A 383 6.96 -9.81 -8.09
CA ALA A 383 7.35 -10.45 -6.83
C ALA A 383 6.30 -10.25 -5.74
N VAL A 384 5.81 -9.01 -5.56
CA VAL A 384 4.79 -8.69 -4.56
C VAL A 384 3.46 -9.37 -4.90
N ILE A 385 3.05 -9.38 -6.17
CA ILE A 385 1.83 -10.08 -6.61
C ILE A 385 1.92 -11.58 -6.32
N ARG A 386 3.06 -12.24 -6.59
CA ARG A 386 3.25 -13.67 -6.26
C ARG A 386 3.19 -13.94 -4.75
N LYS A 387 3.69 -13.01 -3.93
CA LYS A 387 3.60 -13.08 -2.47
C LYS A 387 2.14 -12.93 -1.99
N ALA A 388 1.39 -12.01 -2.58
CA ALA A 388 0.00 -11.72 -2.24
C ALA A 388 -0.98 -12.83 -2.71
N ALA A 389 -0.79 -13.34 -3.93
CA ALA A 389 -1.69 -14.29 -4.56
C ALA A 389 -0.89 -15.40 -5.30
N PRO A 390 -0.34 -16.39 -4.58
CA PRO A 390 0.52 -17.42 -5.16
C PRO A 390 -0.16 -18.35 -6.16
N LEU A 391 -1.50 -18.40 -6.16
CA LEU A 391 -2.31 -19.22 -7.07
C LEU A 391 -2.79 -18.44 -8.31
N MET A 392 -2.44 -17.16 -8.45
CA MET A 392 -2.86 -16.34 -9.58
C MET A 392 -2.01 -16.69 -10.82
N GLU A 393 -2.63 -17.32 -11.82
CA GLU A 393 -1.95 -17.73 -13.06
C GLU A 393 -1.69 -16.53 -13.99
N GLU A 394 -2.52 -15.49 -13.90
CA GLU A 394 -2.48 -14.28 -14.73
C GLU A 394 -1.19 -13.46 -14.55
N VAL A 395 -0.41 -13.74 -13.49
CA VAL A 395 0.92 -13.16 -13.28
C VAL A 395 1.89 -13.52 -14.42
N THR A 396 1.64 -14.63 -15.12
CA THR A 396 2.37 -15.00 -16.33
C THR A 396 2.21 -13.94 -17.43
N LEU A 397 1.03 -13.31 -17.57
CA LEU A 397 0.80 -12.25 -18.55
C LEU A 397 1.70 -11.04 -18.30
N LEU A 398 1.88 -10.66 -17.03
CA LEU A 398 2.78 -9.57 -16.66
C LEU A 398 4.24 -9.94 -16.90
N THR A 399 4.63 -11.17 -16.54
CA THR A 399 5.99 -11.67 -16.76
C THR A 399 6.34 -11.65 -18.26
N ASP A 400 5.40 -12.10 -19.09
CA ASP A 400 5.51 -12.11 -20.53
C ASP A 400 5.57 -10.69 -21.11
N ALA A 401 4.74 -9.77 -20.63
CA ALA A 401 4.77 -8.37 -21.04
C ALA A 401 6.11 -7.69 -20.71
N VAL A 402 6.67 -7.96 -19.53
CA VAL A 402 8.00 -7.45 -19.11
C VAL A 402 9.11 -7.99 -20.02
N SER A 403 9.04 -9.27 -20.40
CA SER A 403 10.04 -9.88 -21.31
C SER A 403 10.00 -9.27 -22.71
N GLN A 404 8.86 -8.71 -23.12
CA GLN A 404 8.63 -8.12 -24.44
C GLN A 404 8.93 -6.62 -24.51
N LEU A 405 9.36 -5.99 -23.42
CA LEU A 405 9.74 -4.58 -23.41
C LEU A 405 10.88 -4.28 -24.39
N ASP A 406 11.81 -5.22 -24.59
CA ASP A 406 12.90 -5.10 -25.56
C ASP A 406 12.52 -5.56 -26.97
N GLU A 407 11.33 -6.15 -27.15
CA GLU A 407 10.86 -6.59 -28.46
C GLU A 407 10.26 -5.41 -29.26
N PRO A 408 10.31 -5.47 -30.61
CA PRO A 408 9.64 -4.51 -31.48
C PRO A 408 8.15 -4.31 -31.13
N PHE A 409 7.60 -3.16 -31.54
CA PHE A 409 6.23 -2.74 -31.23
C PHE A 409 5.19 -3.74 -31.74
N LEU A 410 4.32 -4.25 -30.87
CA LEU A 410 3.39 -5.33 -31.17
C LEU A 410 2.05 -4.79 -31.69
N LEU A 411 1.83 -4.92 -32.99
CA LEU A 411 0.57 -4.58 -33.66
C LEU A 411 -0.30 -5.84 -33.85
N VAL A 412 -1.42 -5.91 -33.14
CA VAL A 412 -2.36 -7.04 -33.23
C VAL A 412 -3.52 -6.68 -34.15
N ILE A 413 -3.70 -7.45 -35.23
CA ILE A 413 -4.71 -7.18 -36.26
C ILE A 413 -5.90 -8.10 -36.02
N VAL A 414 -7.05 -7.52 -35.69
CA VAL A 414 -8.27 -8.22 -35.29
C VAL A 414 -9.41 -7.89 -36.24
N GLY A 415 -10.34 -8.83 -36.45
CA GLY A 415 -11.54 -8.60 -37.23
C GLY A 415 -12.21 -9.92 -37.62
N GLU A 416 -13.42 -9.85 -38.17
CA GLU A 416 -14.16 -11.05 -38.55
C GLU A 416 -13.49 -11.89 -39.64
N PHE A 417 -13.92 -13.16 -39.74
CA PHE A 417 -13.57 -13.97 -40.89
C PHE A 417 -14.00 -13.26 -42.18
N ASN A 418 -13.15 -13.28 -43.21
CA ASN A 418 -13.38 -12.63 -44.49
C ASN A 418 -13.49 -11.08 -44.46
N SER A 419 -13.02 -10.41 -43.39
CA SER A 419 -12.87 -8.94 -43.38
C SER A 419 -11.66 -8.44 -44.20
N GLY A 420 -10.82 -9.36 -44.68
CA GLY A 420 -9.66 -9.06 -45.52
C GLY A 420 -8.37 -8.71 -44.75
N LYS A 421 -8.21 -9.21 -43.51
CA LYS A 421 -7.01 -9.02 -42.68
C LYS A 421 -5.71 -9.45 -43.37
N SER A 422 -5.66 -10.68 -43.90
CA SER A 422 -4.45 -11.21 -44.54
C SER A 422 -4.11 -10.45 -45.83
N THR A 423 -5.12 -10.05 -46.63
CA THR A 423 -4.93 -9.16 -47.80
C THR A 423 -4.42 -7.78 -47.38
N PHE A 424 -4.93 -7.24 -46.27
CA PHE A 424 -4.45 -5.99 -45.70
C PHE A 424 -2.98 -6.07 -45.27
N ILE A 425 -2.57 -7.13 -44.57
CA ILE A 425 -1.18 -7.36 -44.18
C ILE A 425 -0.27 -7.48 -45.40
N ASN A 426 -0.69 -8.24 -46.42
CA ASN A 426 0.06 -8.35 -47.67
C ASN A 426 0.19 -6.99 -48.37
N ALA A 427 -0.87 -6.17 -48.39
CA ALA A 427 -0.84 -4.82 -48.93
C ALA A 427 0.10 -3.89 -48.15
N LEU A 428 0.16 -4.03 -46.82
CA LEU A 428 1.06 -3.26 -45.97
C LEU A 428 2.52 -3.66 -46.19
N LEU A 429 2.80 -4.96 -46.33
CA LEU A 429 4.13 -5.49 -46.58
C LEU A 429 4.59 -5.37 -48.05
N GLY A 430 3.66 -5.05 -48.96
CA GLY A 430 3.92 -4.89 -50.39
C GLY A 430 4.17 -6.20 -51.16
N ARG A 431 3.95 -7.36 -50.53
CA ARG A 431 4.13 -8.71 -51.13
C ARG A 431 3.08 -9.69 -50.61
N ARG A 432 2.87 -10.78 -51.34
CA ARG A 432 1.93 -11.86 -50.96
C ARG A 432 2.60 -12.88 -50.04
N TYR A 433 2.74 -12.54 -48.76
CA TYR A 433 3.32 -13.44 -47.76
C TYR A 433 2.28 -14.39 -47.13
N LEU A 434 1.10 -13.87 -46.81
CA LEU A 434 0.01 -14.64 -46.21
C LEU A 434 -0.93 -15.20 -47.30
N LYS A 435 -1.52 -16.36 -47.04
CA LYS A 435 -2.51 -16.96 -47.95
C LYS A 435 -3.83 -16.18 -47.91
N GLU A 436 -4.34 -15.81 -49.08
CA GLU A 436 -5.61 -15.11 -49.26
C GLU A 436 -6.67 -16.04 -49.87
N GLY A 437 -7.93 -15.90 -49.45
CA GLY A 437 -9.00 -16.76 -49.93
C GLY A 437 -10.35 -16.52 -49.25
N VAL A 438 -11.41 -17.05 -49.88
CA VAL A 438 -12.81 -16.93 -49.42
C VAL A 438 -13.17 -17.97 -48.35
N VAL A 439 -12.34 -19.01 -48.21
CA VAL A 439 -12.41 -20.06 -47.18
C VAL A 439 -11.47 -19.68 -46.02
N PRO A 440 -11.72 -20.09 -44.75
CA PRO A 440 -10.81 -19.84 -43.62
C PRO A 440 -9.34 -20.09 -43.95
N THR A 441 -8.62 -19.01 -44.28
CA THR A 441 -7.21 -19.04 -44.68
C THR A 441 -6.29 -18.98 -43.47
N THR A 442 -6.70 -18.26 -42.43
CA THR A 442 -5.99 -18.14 -41.15
C THR A 442 -6.74 -18.95 -40.08
N ASN A 443 -6.36 -20.23 -39.95
CA ASN A 443 -6.90 -21.13 -38.91
C ASN A 443 -6.13 -21.03 -37.57
N GLU A 444 -4.98 -20.35 -37.57
CA GLU A 444 -4.01 -20.25 -36.46
C GLU A 444 -3.47 -18.82 -36.35
N ILE A 445 -3.09 -18.39 -35.14
CA ILE A 445 -2.47 -17.07 -34.91
C ILE A 445 -1.09 -17.08 -35.57
N THR A 446 -0.78 -16.06 -36.38
CA THR A 446 0.49 -15.93 -37.09
C THR A 446 1.23 -14.67 -36.64
N LEU A 447 2.43 -14.84 -36.10
CA LEU A 447 3.33 -13.77 -35.70
C LEU A 447 4.38 -13.53 -36.78
N LEU A 448 4.42 -12.32 -37.33
CA LEU A 448 5.38 -11.90 -38.33
C LEU A 448 6.52 -11.10 -37.66
N ARG A 449 7.76 -11.58 -37.83
CA ARG A 449 8.98 -10.98 -37.27
C ARG A 449 9.99 -10.65 -38.37
N TYR A 450 10.88 -9.72 -38.08
CA TYR A 450 12.00 -9.42 -38.98
C TYR A 450 13.07 -10.50 -38.93
N SER A 451 13.67 -10.79 -40.09
CA SER A 451 14.91 -11.56 -40.20
C SER A 451 15.74 -11.05 -41.37
N GLU A 452 17.04 -10.90 -41.14
CA GLU A 452 18.01 -10.66 -42.21
C GLU A 452 18.15 -11.92 -43.06
N LEU A 453 18.04 -11.79 -44.38
CA LEU A 453 18.16 -12.92 -45.30
C LEU A 453 19.54 -13.60 -45.09
N GLY A 454 19.54 -14.82 -44.58
CA GLY A 454 20.68 -15.73 -44.70
C GLY A 454 20.88 -16.17 -46.16
N SER A 455 22.05 -16.73 -46.45
CA SER A 455 22.56 -17.13 -47.79
C SER A 455 21.69 -18.11 -48.61
N HIS A 456 20.48 -18.45 -48.16
CA HIS A 456 19.52 -19.34 -48.82
C HIS A 456 18.11 -18.76 -49.03
N GLY A 457 17.89 -17.45 -48.84
CA GLY A 457 16.74 -16.75 -49.42
C GLY A 457 15.33 -17.29 -49.13
N GLN A 458 15.13 -18.09 -48.08
CA GLN A 458 13.83 -18.65 -47.72
C GLN A 458 13.26 -17.96 -46.48
N GLU A 459 12.02 -17.51 -46.62
CA GLU A 459 11.11 -17.18 -45.52
C GLU A 459 11.02 -18.39 -44.58
N HIS A 460 11.31 -18.19 -43.30
CA HIS A 460 11.25 -19.26 -42.31
C HIS A 460 9.97 -19.12 -41.50
N CYS A 461 9.03 -20.05 -41.71
CA CYS A 461 7.84 -20.18 -40.87
C CYS A 461 7.95 -21.44 -40.02
N GLU A 462 8.00 -21.28 -38.71
CA GLU A 462 8.04 -22.37 -37.73
C GLU A 462 6.69 -22.44 -37.00
N ARG A 463 6.15 -23.65 -36.85
CA ARG A 463 5.00 -23.90 -35.98
C ARG A 463 5.49 -24.30 -34.60
N LYS A 464 5.20 -23.48 -33.60
CA LYS A 464 5.54 -23.78 -32.22
C LYS A 464 4.64 -24.89 -31.66
N PRO A 465 5.08 -25.64 -30.62
CA PRO A 465 4.35 -26.77 -30.05
C PRO A 465 2.97 -26.38 -29.51
N ASP A 466 2.82 -25.12 -29.11
CA ASP A 466 1.58 -24.52 -28.67
C ASP A 466 0.58 -24.33 -29.82
N GLY A 467 1.00 -24.26 -31.09
CA GLY A 467 0.15 -23.95 -32.24
C GLY A 467 0.20 -22.50 -32.72
N LEU A 468 1.17 -21.70 -32.23
CA LEU A 468 1.52 -20.39 -32.78
C LEU A 468 2.39 -20.57 -34.04
N PHE A 469 2.09 -19.82 -35.10
CA PHE A 469 2.87 -19.82 -36.33
C PHE A 469 3.77 -18.59 -36.37
N VAL A 470 5.09 -18.77 -36.32
CA VAL A 470 6.06 -17.65 -36.33
C VAL A 470 6.73 -17.61 -37.70
N CYS A 471 6.52 -16.54 -38.45
CA CYS A 471 7.12 -16.32 -39.76
C CYS A 471 8.10 -15.15 -39.71
N SER A 472 9.35 -15.44 -40.09
CA SER A 472 10.43 -14.46 -40.13
C SER A 472 10.70 -14.03 -41.58
N MET A 473 10.62 -12.73 -41.86
CA MET A 473 10.73 -12.20 -43.23
C MET A 473 11.43 -10.83 -43.31
N PRO A 474 12.07 -10.50 -44.46
CA PRO A 474 12.90 -9.30 -44.61
C PRO A 474 12.09 -8.05 -44.96
N ALA A 475 10.98 -7.78 -44.26
CA ALA A 475 10.19 -6.58 -44.50
C ALA A 475 10.69 -5.41 -43.63
N PRO A 476 10.98 -4.22 -44.19
CA PRO A 476 11.53 -3.09 -43.42
C PRO A 476 10.70 -2.66 -42.21
N ILE A 477 9.35 -2.66 -42.35
CA ILE A 477 8.43 -2.33 -41.26
C ILE A 477 8.57 -3.30 -40.07
N LEU A 478 9.01 -4.54 -40.31
CA LEU A 478 9.11 -5.55 -39.26
C LEU A 478 10.33 -5.36 -38.34
N LYS A 479 11.29 -4.52 -38.72
CA LYS A 479 12.47 -4.23 -37.88
C LYS A 479 12.07 -3.61 -36.54
N GLU A 480 11.02 -2.80 -36.59
CA GLU A 480 10.56 -1.95 -35.49
C GLU A 480 9.14 -2.31 -35.04
N MET A 481 8.44 -3.18 -35.78
CA MET A 481 7.09 -3.65 -35.46
C MET A 481 6.91 -5.15 -35.68
N ASN A 482 6.35 -5.86 -34.71
CA ASN A 482 5.86 -7.23 -34.88
C ASN A 482 4.38 -7.21 -35.24
N LEU A 483 3.98 -7.91 -36.30
CA LEU A 483 2.58 -7.99 -36.73
C LEU A 483 1.97 -9.33 -36.32
N VAL A 484 0.77 -9.31 -35.77
CA VAL A 484 0.01 -10.54 -35.46
C VAL A 484 -1.22 -10.61 -36.35
N ASP A 485 -1.27 -11.61 -37.25
CA ASP A 485 -2.50 -12.01 -37.95
C ASP A 485 -3.29 -12.96 -37.05
N THR A 486 -4.57 -12.65 -36.87
CA THR A 486 -5.43 -13.36 -35.92
C THR A 486 -6.56 -14.07 -36.67
N PRO A 487 -7.04 -15.23 -36.18
CA PRO A 487 -8.21 -15.87 -36.76
C PRO A 487 -9.45 -14.98 -36.59
N GLY A 488 -10.47 -15.19 -37.44
CA GLY A 488 -11.70 -14.39 -37.42
C GLY A 488 -12.42 -14.39 -36.06
N THR A 489 -12.96 -13.22 -35.65
CA THR A 489 -13.69 -13.05 -34.38
C THR A 489 -15.00 -13.83 -34.27
N ASN A 490 -15.49 -14.44 -35.35
CA ASN A 490 -16.75 -15.20 -35.43
C ASN A 490 -16.54 -16.74 -35.46
N VAL A 491 -15.31 -17.23 -35.25
CA VAL A 491 -15.00 -18.68 -35.23
C VAL A 491 -15.21 -19.24 -33.82
N ILE A 492 -16.21 -20.10 -33.63
CA ILE A 492 -16.56 -20.73 -32.34
C ILE A 492 -15.46 -21.74 -31.90
N LEU A 493 -15.01 -21.66 -30.64
CA LEU A 493 -14.19 -22.59 -29.81
C LEU A 493 -12.65 -22.43 -29.74
N ARG A 494 -12.14 -22.47 -28.48
CA ARG A 494 -10.76 -22.58 -27.91
C ARG A 494 -9.65 -21.68 -28.47
N ARG A 495 -9.71 -21.23 -29.72
CA ARG A 495 -8.68 -20.43 -30.39
C ARG A 495 -8.91 -18.93 -30.24
N GLN A 496 -10.17 -18.49 -30.13
CA GLN A 496 -10.52 -17.14 -29.67
C GLN A 496 -9.91 -16.86 -28.29
N GLN A 497 -9.84 -17.89 -27.43
CA GLN A 497 -9.33 -17.78 -26.07
C GLN A 497 -7.90 -17.24 -26.03
N ARG A 498 -6.98 -17.76 -26.85
CA ARG A 498 -5.59 -17.24 -26.88
C ARG A 498 -5.48 -15.84 -27.46
N LEU A 499 -6.25 -15.55 -28.51
CA LEU A 499 -6.30 -14.19 -29.05
C LEU A 499 -6.72 -13.20 -27.95
N THR A 500 -7.79 -13.51 -27.23
CA THR A 500 -8.32 -12.65 -26.18
C THR A 500 -7.44 -12.65 -24.93
N GLU A 501 -6.97 -13.79 -24.43
CA GLU A 501 -6.26 -13.91 -23.15
C GLU A 501 -4.76 -13.66 -23.25
N GLU A 502 -4.14 -13.88 -24.41
CA GLU A 502 -2.68 -13.83 -24.56
C GLU A 502 -2.21 -12.64 -25.40
N PHE A 503 -2.84 -12.37 -26.55
CA PHE A 503 -2.34 -11.35 -27.49
C PHE A 503 -2.95 -9.96 -27.29
N VAL A 504 -4.26 -9.85 -27.07
CA VAL A 504 -4.93 -8.55 -26.83
C VAL A 504 -4.38 -7.83 -25.59
N PRO A 505 -4.12 -8.49 -24.44
CA PRO A 505 -3.62 -7.82 -23.24
C PRO A 505 -2.20 -7.27 -23.45
N ARG A 506 -1.39 -7.97 -24.25
CA ARG A 506 0.00 -7.62 -24.58
C ARG A 506 0.13 -6.71 -25.79
N ALA A 507 -0.93 -6.50 -26.57
CA ALA A 507 -0.91 -5.64 -27.73
C ALA A 507 -0.58 -4.19 -27.34
N ASP A 508 0.38 -3.59 -28.05
CA ASP A 508 0.70 -2.16 -27.90
C ASP A 508 -0.31 -1.31 -28.69
N LEU A 509 -0.75 -1.82 -29.85
CA LEU A 509 -1.81 -1.25 -30.67
C LEU A 509 -2.70 -2.36 -31.23
N VAL A 510 -4.01 -2.15 -31.19
CA VAL A 510 -4.99 -3.03 -31.84
C VAL A 510 -5.49 -2.38 -33.12
N LEU A 511 -5.28 -3.06 -34.25
CA LEU A 511 -5.84 -2.66 -35.54
C LEU A 511 -7.11 -3.48 -35.81
N PHE A 512 -8.26 -2.83 -35.75
CA PHE A 512 -9.56 -3.48 -35.86
C PHE A 512 -10.11 -3.34 -37.29
N VAL A 513 -10.04 -4.42 -38.07
CA VAL A 513 -10.39 -4.49 -39.49
C VAL A 513 -11.85 -4.92 -39.66
N ILE A 514 -12.69 -3.97 -40.06
CA ILE A 514 -14.12 -4.11 -40.33
C ILE A 514 -14.34 -4.24 -41.84
N SER A 515 -15.23 -5.13 -42.26
CA SER A 515 -15.62 -5.26 -43.66
C SER A 515 -16.67 -4.23 -44.04
N ALA A 516 -16.48 -3.49 -45.14
CA ALA A 516 -17.49 -2.57 -45.69
C ALA A 516 -18.81 -3.27 -46.05
N ASP A 517 -18.78 -4.56 -46.41
CA ASP A 517 -19.99 -5.36 -46.66
C ASP A 517 -20.99 -5.39 -45.50
N ARG A 518 -20.46 -5.44 -44.26
CA ARG A 518 -21.23 -5.65 -43.02
C ARG A 518 -20.50 -4.95 -41.86
N PRO A 519 -20.65 -3.63 -41.71
CA PRO A 519 -19.94 -2.92 -40.66
C PRO A 519 -20.54 -3.19 -39.27
N LEU A 520 -19.68 -3.48 -38.28
CA LEU A 520 -20.02 -3.67 -36.87
C LEU A 520 -21.06 -4.77 -36.61
N THR A 521 -20.66 -6.00 -36.85
CA THR A 521 -21.47 -7.19 -36.50
C THR A 521 -21.56 -7.41 -34.97
N GLU A 522 -22.46 -8.28 -34.52
CA GLU A 522 -22.59 -8.63 -33.09
C GLU A 522 -21.28 -9.19 -32.50
N SER A 523 -20.61 -10.10 -33.21
CA SER A 523 -19.30 -10.63 -32.81
C SER A 523 -18.21 -9.56 -32.71
N GLU A 524 -18.22 -8.56 -33.61
CA GLU A 524 -17.30 -7.43 -33.53
C GLU A 524 -17.59 -6.54 -32.31
N VAL A 525 -18.87 -6.28 -32.02
CA VAL A 525 -19.30 -5.51 -30.85
C VAL A 525 -18.90 -6.20 -29.55
N ASP A 526 -19.11 -7.50 -29.44
CA ASP A 526 -18.71 -8.28 -28.25
C ASP A 526 -17.19 -8.31 -28.07
N PHE A 527 -16.44 -8.43 -29.16
CA PHE A 527 -14.98 -8.36 -29.10
C PHE A 527 -14.49 -6.95 -28.70
N LEU A 528 -15.13 -5.88 -29.17
CA LEU A 528 -14.79 -4.51 -28.75
C LEU A 528 -15.07 -4.28 -27.26
N ARG A 529 -16.15 -4.84 -26.70
CA ARG A 529 -16.41 -4.82 -25.25
C ARG A 529 -15.32 -5.54 -24.47
N TYR A 530 -14.77 -6.63 -25.02
CA TYR A 530 -13.63 -7.31 -24.42
C TYR A 530 -12.38 -6.42 -24.42
N ILE A 531 -12.01 -5.85 -25.58
CA ILE A 531 -10.84 -4.95 -25.69
C ILE A 531 -10.96 -3.75 -24.74
N GLN A 532 -12.17 -3.20 -24.58
CA GLN A 532 -12.44 -2.06 -23.69
C GLN A 532 -11.96 -2.33 -22.25
N GLN A 533 -12.06 -3.57 -21.76
CA GLN A 533 -11.64 -3.94 -20.41
C GLN A 533 -10.14 -3.72 -20.18
N TRP A 534 -9.35 -3.82 -21.26
CA TRP A 534 -7.90 -3.63 -21.25
C TRP A 534 -7.46 -2.20 -21.60
N LYS A 535 -8.41 -1.28 -21.84
CA LYS A 535 -8.18 0.13 -22.20
C LYS A 535 -7.17 0.34 -23.33
N LYS A 536 -7.08 -0.61 -24.27
CA LYS A 536 -6.13 -0.56 -25.38
C LYS A 536 -6.50 0.50 -26.40
N LYS A 537 -5.48 1.12 -27.00
CA LYS A 537 -5.69 1.99 -28.16
C LYS A 537 -6.12 1.13 -29.35
N VAL A 538 -7.26 1.48 -29.94
CA VAL A 538 -7.82 0.80 -31.12
C VAL A 538 -7.84 1.75 -32.29
N VAL A 539 -7.28 1.32 -33.43
CA VAL A 539 -7.40 2.00 -34.72
C VAL A 539 -8.26 1.15 -35.62
N PHE A 540 -9.31 1.75 -36.17
CA PHE A 540 -10.26 1.05 -37.01
C PHE A 540 -9.89 1.18 -38.49
N VAL A 541 -10.06 0.08 -39.23
CA VAL A 541 -9.84 0.01 -40.67
C VAL A 541 -11.13 -0.51 -41.31
N LEU A 542 -11.81 0.34 -42.09
CA LEU A 542 -12.96 -0.08 -42.89
C LEU A 542 -12.44 -0.56 -44.25
N ASN A 543 -12.19 -1.86 -44.34
CA ASN A 543 -11.66 -2.50 -45.53
C ASN A 543 -12.76 -2.78 -46.57
N LYS A 544 -12.36 -2.97 -47.82
CA LYS A 544 -13.25 -3.11 -48.99
C LYS A 544 -14.08 -1.85 -49.27
N SER A 545 -13.54 -0.67 -48.98
CA SER A 545 -14.24 0.60 -49.22
C SER A 545 -14.57 0.85 -50.70
N ASP A 546 -13.96 0.09 -51.62
CA ASP A 546 -14.25 0.06 -53.05
C ASP A 546 -15.66 -0.44 -53.40
N ILE A 547 -16.34 -1.13 -52.47
CA ILE A 547 -17.74 -1.57 -52.62
C ILE A 547 -18.68 -0.36 -52.71
N TYR A 548 -18.40 0.71 -51.96
CA TYR A 548 -19.21 1.91 -51.97
C TYR A 548 -19.02 2.66 -53.29
N GLN A 549 -20.13 3.01 -53.93
CA GLN A 549 -20.13 3.66 -55.23
C GLN A 549 -20.12 5.19 -55.11
N SER A 550 -20.68 5.72 -54.02
CA SER A 550 -20.73 7.15 -53.72
C SER A 550 -19.92 7.51 -52.46
N THR A 551 -19.40 8.74 -52.42
CA THR A 551 -18.71 9.27 -51.22
C THR A 551 -19.66 9.47 -50.05
N SER A 552 -20.94 9.75 -50.32
CA SER A 552 -21.97 9.91 -49.29
C SER A 552 -22.26 8.60 -48.54
N GLU A 553 -22.34 7.46 -49.24
CA GLU A 553 -22.51 6.15 -48.60
C GLU A 553 -21.33 5.81 -47.68
N LEU A 554 -20.11 6.13 -48.14
CA LEU A 554 -18.90 5.92 -47.36
C LEU A 554 -18.89 6.79 -46.09
N GLU A 555 -19.28 8.06 -46.20
CA GLU A 555 -19.38 8.98 -45.06
C GLU A 555 -20.45 8.53 -44.04
N GLU A 556 -21.60 8.03 -44.51
CA GLU A 556 -22.64 7.46 -43.65
C GLU A 556 -22.13 6.25 -42.87
N ALA A 557 -21.46 5.31 -43.56
CA ALA A 557 -20.87 4.14 -42.92
C ALA A 557 -19.79 4.54 -41.89
N ILE A 558 -18.94 5.51 -42.21
CA ILE A 558 -17.93 6.06 -41.30
C ILE A 558 -18.58 6.68 -40.05
N ALA A 559 -19.63 7.48 -40.22
CA ALA A 559 -20.35 8.11 -39.13
C ALA A 559 -21.02 7.07 -38.23
N PHE A 560 -21.65 6.05 -38.82
CA PHE A 560 -22.25 4.93 -38.10
C PHE A 560 -21.22 4.18 -37.24
N ILE A 561 -20.06 3.83 -37.83
CA ILE A 561 -19.00 3.10 -37.10
C ILE A 561 -18.43 3.96 -35.98
N LYS A 562 -18.07 5.22 -36.26
CA LYS A 562 -17.51 6.14 -35.25
C LYS A 562 -18.47 6.33 -34.09
N GLY A 563 -19.75 6.60 -34.35
CA GLY A 563 -20.73 6.84 -33.29
C GLY A 563 -20.97 5.62 -32.38
N ASN A 564 -20.91 4.41 -32.93
CA ASN A 564 -21.01 3.18 -32.13
C ASN A 564 -19.70 2.86 -31.38
N ALA A 565 -18.55 3.01 -32.05
CA ALA A 565 -17.25 2.79 -31.43
C ALA A 565 -16.97 3.75 -30.27
N GLN A 566 -17.36 5.02 -30.38
CA GLN A 566 -17.27 6.01 -29.29
C GLN A 566 -18.04 5.55 -28.04
N LYS A 567 -19.26 5.01 -28.23
CA LYS A 567 -20.09 4.50 -27.14
C LYS A 567 -19.52 3.23 -26.51
N LEU A 568 -18.99 2.31 -27.32
CA LEU A 568 -18.47 1.02 -26.85
C LEU A 568 -17.13 1.16 -26.13
N LEU A 569 -16.23 1.99 -26.65
CA LEU A 569 -14.90 2.20 -26.08
C LEU A 569 -14.84 3.31 -25.03
N ASN A 570 -15.93 4.07 -24.85
CA ASN A 570 -15.98 5.24 -23.97
C ASN A 570 -14.85 6.25 -24.27
N THR A 571 -14.65 6.55 -25.55
CA THR A 571 -13.62 7.48 -26.06
C THR A 571 -14.26 8.60 -26.86
N GLU A 572 -13.71 9.81 -26.71
CA GLU A 572 -14.17 10.99 -27.48
C GLU A 572 -13.68 10.93 -28.94
N HIS A 573 -12.49 10.34 -29.16
CA HIS A 573 -11.84 10.32 -30.47
C HIS A 573 -11.67 8.87 -30.96
N VAL A 574 -12.22 8.59 -32.16
CA VAL A 574 -12.10 7.29 -32.84
C VAL A 574 -11.40 7.49 -34.19
N THR A 575 -10.25 6.85 -34.33
CA THR A 575 -9.48 6.84 -35.58
C THR A 575 -10.00 5.72 -36.49
N LEU A 576 -10.51 6.09 -37.67
CA LEU A 576 -11.06 5.17 -38.66
C LEU A 576 -10.55 5.52 -40.06
N TYR A 577 -9.96 4.54 -40.74
CA TYR A 577 -9.45 4.68 -42.11
C TYR A 577 -10.26 3.81 -43.08
N PRO A 578 -10.95 4.40 -44.07
CA PRO A 578 -11.58 3.63 -45.16
C PRO A 578 -10.52 3.22 -46.19
N VAL A 579 -10.37 1.93 -46.48
CA VAL A 579 -9.31 1.44 -47.37
C VAL A 579 -9.80 0.34 -48.31
N SER A 580 -9.14 0.25 -49.47
CA SER A 580 -9.16 -0.94 -50.33
C SER A 580 -7.80 -1.60 -50.28
N ALA A 581 -7.64 -2.61 -49.41
CA ALA A 581 -6.41 -3.37 -49.30
C ALA A 581 -6.04 -4.07 -50.62
N ARG A 582 -7.04 -4.56 -51.35
CA ARG A 582 -6.83 -5.26 -52.62
C ARG A 582 -6.26 -4.34 -53.70
N SER A 583 -6.86 -3.17 -53.90
CA SER A 583 -6.36 -2.21 -54.87
C SER A 583 -4.95 -1.72 -54.53
N ALA A 584 -4.67 -1.51 -53.23
CA ALA A 584 -3.33 -1.14 -52.76
C ALA A 584 -2.29 -2.25 -53.03
N LEU A 585 -2.63 -3.51 -52.76
CA LEU A 585 -1.74 -4.65 -53.03
C LEU A 585 -1.46 -4.80 -54.53
N GLU A 586 -2.50 -4.75 -55.38
CA GLU A 586 -2.35 -4.86 -56.83
C GLU A 586 -1.44 -3.74 -57.38
N ALA A 587 -1.60 -2.50 -56.92
CA ALA A 587 -0.73 -1.39 -57.30
C ALA A 587 0.73 -1.60 -56.88
N LYS A 588 0.99 -2.07 -55.65
CA LYS A 588 2.35 -2.32 -55.15
C LYS A 588 3.04 -3.48 -55.87
N LEU A 589 2.30 -4.55 -56.18
CA LEU A 589 2.84 -5.68 -56.92
C LEU A 589 3.22 -5.28 -58.35
N TYR A 590 2.41 -4.45 -59.00
CA TYR A 590 2.68 -3.94 -60.36
C TYR A 590 3.99 -3.11 -60.41
N VAL A 591 4.23 -2.27 -59.41
CA VAL A 591 5.48 -1.49 -59.31
C VAL A 591 6.71 -2.38 -59.05
N SER A 592 6.53 -3.52 -58.38
CA SER A 592 7.63 -4.43 -58.05
C SER A 592 8.07 -5.36 -59.21
N SER A 593 7.26 -5.50 -60.27
CA SER A 593 7.50 -6.43 -61.36
C SER A 593 8.23 -5.85 -62.58
N ASP A 594 8.25 -4.52 -62.78
CA ASP A 594 8.77 -3.92 -64.01
C ASP A 594 10.10 -3.16 -63.83
N VAL A 595 11.16 -3.71 -64.41
CA VAL A 595 12.28 -2.95 -64.97
C VAL A 595 11.83 -2.48 -66.36
N GLU A 596 11.75 -1.15 -66.55
CA GLU A 596 11.63 -0.44 -67.84
C GLU A 596 10.44 -0.79 -68.77
N LYS A 597 9.38 0.05 -68.76
CA LYS A 597 8.93 0.91 -69.89
C LYS A 597 7.42 1.23 -69.82
N GLU A 598 7.15 2.52 -69.99
CA GLU A 598 5.94 3.13 -70.56
C GLU A 598 4.59 2.52 -70.20
N SER A 599 3.91 3.10 -69.21
CA SER A 599 2.44 3.22 -69.15
C SER A 599 2.02 4.19 -68.04
N GLU A 600 2.39 5.47 -68.15
CA GLU A 600 1.90 6.53 -67.25
C GLU A 600 0.50 7.05 -67.66
N GLU A 601 -0.08 6.56 -68.75
CA GLU A 601 -1.31 7.13 -69.34
C GLU A 601 -2.61 6.33 -69.12
N LEU A 602 -2.58 5.12 -68.52
CA LEU A 602 -3.79 4.31 -68.31
C LEU A 602 -4.29 4.20 -66.86
N LEU A 603 -3.52 4.67 -65.87
CA LEU A 603 -3.91 4.62 -64.45
C LEU A 603 -4.60 5.89 -63.95
N CYS A 604 -4.65 6.95 -64.77
CA CYS A 604 -5.12 8.28 -64.35
C CYS A 604 -6.64 8.51 -64.45
N THR A 605 -7.45 7.52 -64.85
CA THR A 605 -8.89 7.76 -65.11
C THR A 605 -9.85 7.12 -64.12
N ASN A 606 -9.41 6.26 -63.18
CA ASN A 606 -10.28 5.77 -62.12
C ASN A 606 -9.49 5.54 -60.82
N SER A 607 -9.89 6.21 -59.72
CA SER A 607 -9.54 5.90 -58.31
C SER A 607 -8.51 6.76 -57.54
N TYR A 608 -8.42 8.08 -57.77
CA TYR A 608 -7.54 8.97 -57.00
C TYR A 608 -7.77 8.91 -55.46
N TRP A 609 -9.00 8.67 -54.98
CA TRP A 609 -9.28 8.54 -53.54
C TRP A 609 -9.06 7.13 -52.96
N ARG A 610 -9.30 6.06 -53.76
CA ARG A 610 -9.25 4.66 -53.26
C ARG A 610 -7.82 4.23 -52.89
N THR A 611 -6.82 4.75 -53.61
CA THR A 611 -5.41 4.49 -53.34
C THR A 611 -4.83 5.45 -52.29
N ASN A 612 -5.32 6.70 -52.25
CA ASN A 612 -4.83 7.71 -51.31
C ASN A 612 -5.18 7.38 -49.86
N SER A 613 -6.37 6.82 -49.58
CA SER A 613 -6.76 6.49 -48.20
C SER A 613 -5.95 5.34 -47.58
N PHE A 614 -5.49 4.37 -48.39
CA PHE A 614 -4.55 3.35 -47.90
C PHE A 614 -3.18 3.97 -47.63
N TYR A 615 -2.72 4.88 -48.50
CA TYR A 615 -1.47 5.60 -48.30
C TYR A 615 -1.47 6.47 -47.03
N GLU A 616 -2.59 7.10 -46.67
CA GLU A 616 -2.71 7.84 -45.40
C GLU A 616 -2.62 6.93 -44.17
N LEU A 617 -3.26 5.74 -44.20
CA LEU A 617 -3.12 4.73 -43.15
C LEU A 617 -1.68 4.20 -43.07
N GLU A 618 -1.06 3.95 -44.21
CA GLU A 618 0.32 3.51 -44.30
C GLU A 618 1.27 4.57 -43.72
N LYS A 619 1.12 5.84 -44.12
CA LYS A 619 1.86 6.97 -43.55
C LYS A 619 1.66 7.09 -42.04
N PHE A 620 0.44 6.87 -41.56
CA PHE A 620 0.18 6.80 -40.12
C PHE A 620 0.97 5.68 -39.45
N LEU A 621 0.91 4.44 -39.95
CA LEU A 621 1.66 3.31 -39.38
C LEU A 621 3.18 3.50 -39.48
N PHE A 622 3.69 4.00 -40.60
CA PHE A 622 5.12 4.30 -40.79
C PHE A 622 5.59 5.47 -39.94
N SER A 623 4.73 6.43 -39.59
CA SER A 623 5.13 7.51 -38.69
C SER A 623 5.45 7.03 -37.28
N PHE A 624 4.92 5.88 -36.83
CA PHE A 624 5.37 5.27 -35.57
C PHE A 624 6.83 4.77 -35.65
N LEU A 625 7.38 4.50 -36.84
CA LEU A 625 8.77 4.09 -37.01
C LEU A 625 9.75 5.25 -36.82
N ASP A 626 9.29 6.48 -37.01
CA ASP A 626 10.11 7.67 -36.87
C ASP A 626 9.94 8.25 -35.45
N GLY A 627 10.92 7.95 -34.59
CA GLY A 627 10.97 8.43 -33.20
C GLY A 627 11.02 9.96 -33.05
N SER A 628 11.27 10.71 -34.13
CA SER A 628 11.21 12.18 -34.12
C SER A 628 9.80 12.74 -34.30
N THR A 629 8.83 11.90 -34.67
CA THR A 629 7.43 12.31 -34.84
C THR A 629 6.63 12.14 -33.55
N ASN A 630 5.51 12.86 -33.44
CA ASN A 630 4.56 12.67 -32.33
C ASN A 630 4.07 11.22 -32.22
N ASN A 631 3.91 10.53 -33.35
CA ASN A 631 3.45 9.13 -33.37
C ASN A 631 4.58 8.17 -32.97
N GLY A 632 5.84 8.48 -33.25
CA GLY A 632 7.00 7.74 -32.72
C GLY A 632 7.12 7.85 -31.20
N MET A 633 6.89 9.04 -30.63
CA MET A 633 6.78 9.19 -29.17
C MET A 633 5.56 8.47 -28.59
N GLU A 634 4.44 8.48 -29.31
CA GLU A 634 3.23 7.74 -28.94
C GLU A 634 3.47 6.21 -28.98
N ARG A 635 4.28 5.71 -29.92
CA ARG A 635 4.73 4.31 -29.96
C ARG A 635 5.36 3.91 -28.63
N MET A 636 6.34 4.69 -28.18
CA MET A 636 7.06 4.46 -26.94
C MET A 636 6.10 4.51 -25.76
N LYS A 637 5.22 5.52 -25.71
CA LYS A 637 4.19 5.63 -24.66
C LYS A 637 3.32 4.37 -24.59
N LEU A 638 2.75 3.92 -25.70
CA LEU A 638 1.86 2.73 -25.74
C LEU A 638 2.59 1.44 -25.34
N LYS A 639 3.87 1.32 -25.71
CA LYS A 639 4.72 0.19 -25.33
C LYS A 639 4.93 0.09 -23.82
N LEU A 640 5.21 1.23 -23.18
CA LEU A 640 5.47 1.33 -21.74
C LEU A 640 4.16 1.33 -20.91
N GLU A 641 3.05 1.85 -21.44
CA GLU A 641 1.76 1.83 -20.74
C GLU A 641 1.15 0.42 -20.65
N THR A 642 1.51 -0.48 -21.57
CA THR A 642 0.91 -1.82 -21.64
C THR A 642 1.23 -2.68 -20.42
N PRO A 643 2.51 -2.91 -20.04
CA PRO A 643 2.84 -3.70 -18.85
C PRO A 643 2.37 -3.02 -17.55
N ILE A 644 2.41 -1.69 -17.48
CA ILE A 644 1.89 -0.92 -16.34
C ILE A 644 0.39 -1.15 -16.16
N SER A 645 -0.39 -1.13 -17.25
CA SER A 645 -1.84 -1.37 -17.21
C SER A 645 -2.18 -2.78 -16.73
N ILE A 646 -1.39 -3.79 -17.15
CA ILE A 646 -1.53 -5.16 -16.67
C ILE A 646 -1.19 -5.23 -15.17
N ALA A 647 -0.07 -4.64 -14.76
CA ALA A 647 0.36 -4.61 -13.37
C ALA A 647 -0.67 -3.93 -12.46
N ASP A 648 -1.18 -2.75 -12.83
CA ASP A 648 -2.21 -2.01 -12.08
C ASP A 648 -3.47 -2.84 -11.84
N ARG A 649 -3.91 -3.57 -12.88
CA ARG A 649 -5.08 -4.46 -12.78
C ARG A 649 -4.84 -5.63 -11.83
N LEU A 650 -3.68 -6.28 -11.93
CA LEU A 650 -3.33 -7.42 -11.06
C LEU A 650 -3.13 -6.96 -9.61
N LEU A 651 -2.46 -5.82 -9.40
CA LEU A 651 -2.28 -5.22 -8.09
C LEU A 651 -3.61 -4.84 -7.45
N SER A 652 -4.52 -4.20 -8.19
CA SER A 652 -5.87 -3.88 -7.70
C SER A 652 -6.64 -5.13 -7.27
N THR A 653 -6.49 -6.24 -7.99
CA THR A 653 -7.12 -7.51 -7.64
C THR A 653 -6.47 -8.13 -6.40
N CYS A 654 -5.14 -8.05 -6.30
CA CYS A 654 -4.40 -8.53 -5.14
C CYS A 654 -4.70 -7.72 -3.88
N ASP A 655 -4.84 -6.40 -3.99
CA ASP A 655 -5.21 -5.52 -2.87
C ASP A 655 -6.56 -5.94 -2.29
N GLU A 656 -7.56 -6.19 -3.14
CA GLU A 656 -8.86 -6.65 -2.66
C GLU A 656 -8.79 -8.04 -1.99
N LEU A 657 -7.99 -8.97 -2.54
CA LEU A 657 -7.79 -10.29 -1.93
C LEU A 657 -7.08 -10.20 -0.57
N VAL A 658 -6.04 -9.37 -0.48
CA VAL A 658 -5.29 -9.15 0.77
C VAL A 658 -6.18 -8.44 1.80
N ARG A 659 -7.00 -7.46 1.38
CA ARG A 659 -7.97 -6.77 2.23
C ARG A 659 -8.99 -7.73 2.82
N GLN A 660 -9.53 -8.65 2.01
CA GLN A 660 -10.41 -9.72 2.48
C GLN A 660 -9.67 -10.68 3.44
N GLY A 661 -8.40 -10.99 3.16
CA GLY A 661 -7.53 -11.76 4.06
C GLY A 661 -7.33 -11.10 5.42
N CYS A 662 -7.05 -9.80 5.46
CA CYS A 662 -6.96 -8.98 6.67
C CYS A 662 -8.27 -9.01 7.46
N GLU A 663 -9.41 -8.79 6.80
CA GLU A 663 -10.72 -8.82 7.44
C GLU A 663 -11.00 -10.19 8.07
N SER A 664 -10.70 -11.28 7.36
CA SER A 664 -10.86 -12.65 7.87
C SER A 664 -9.93 -12.93 9.05
N ALA A 665 -8.65 -12.57 8.98
CA ALA A 665 -7.68 -12.80 10.05
C ALA A 665 -8.03 -11.97 11.31
N ASN A 666 -8.50 -10.74 11.13
CA ASN A 666 -8.98 -9.91 12.22
C ASN A 666 -10.26 -10.49 12.87
N GLN A 667 -11.20 -11.01 12.06
CA GLN A 667 -12.37 -11.72 12.59
C GLN A 667 -11.99 -12.98 13.37
N ASP A 668 -10.96 -13.71 12.92
CA ASP A 668 -10.41 -14.85 13.66
C ASP A 668 -9.88 -14.41 15.03
N LEU A 669 -9.06 -13.35 15.09
CA LEU A 669 -8.56 -12.79 16.36
C LEU A 669 -9.67 -12.35 17.31
N VAL A 670 -10.67 -11.63 16.80
CA VAL A 670 -11.83 -11.21 17.59
C VAL A 670 -12.54 -12.44 18.15
N SER A 671 -12.76 -13.48 17.33
CA SER A 671 -13.41 -14.72 17.76
C SER A 671 -12.62 -15.46 18.83
N VAL A 672 -11.28 -15.50 18.72
CA VAL A 672 -10.42 -16.09 19.76
C VAL A 672 -10.58 -15.33 21.09
N ASN A 673 -10.56 -13.99 21.04
CA ASN A 673 -10.73 -13.16 22.22
C ASN A 673 -12.14 -13.25 22.83
N GLU A 674 -13.18 -13.41 22.01
CA GLU A 674 -14.55 -13.69 22.48
C GLU A 674 -14.62 -15.03 23.25
N ILE A 675 -13.93 -16.07 22.77
CA ILE A 675 -13.87 -17.34 23.50
C ILE A 675 -13.14 -17.18 24.83
N ILE A 676 -12.04 -16.41 24.87
CA ILE A 676 -11.29 -16.15 26.11
C ILE A 676 -12.14 -15.36 27.12
N THR A 677 -12.85 -14.32 26.68
CA THR A 677 -13.76 -13.56 27.56
C THR A 677 -14.95 -14.40 28.03
N GLY A 678 -15.30 -15.47 27.32
CA GLY A 678 -16.27 -16.47 27.76
C GLY A 678 -15.93 -17.14 29.10
N VAL A 679 -14.65 -17.17 29.51
CA VAL A 679 -14.24 -17.72 30.81
C VAL A 679 -14.79 -16.89 31.97
N GLU A 680 -14.81 -15.55 31.84
CA GLU A 680 -15.36 -14.66 32.88
C GLU A 680 -16.86 -14.91 33.08
N VAL A 681 -17.60 -15.13 31.98
CA VAL A 681 -19.03 -15.46 32.02
C VAL A 681 -19.25 -16.78 32.75
N TYR A 682 -18.39 -17.78 32.51
CA TYR A 682 -18.45 -19.04 33.21
C TYR A 682 -18.05 -18.91 34.70
N ALA A 683 -17.04 -18.11 35.02
CA ALA A 683 -16.63 -17.83 36.40
C ALA A 683 -17.79 -17.27 37.24
N MET A 684 -18.54 -16.30 36.70
CA MET A 684 -19.74 -15.75 37.34
C MET A 684 -20.84 -16.80 37.54
N LYS A 685 -20.99 -17.74 36.60
CA LYS A 685 -21.94 -18.85 36.74
C LYS A 685 -21.52 -19.79 37.86
N LEU A 686 -20.25 -20.17 37.91
CA LEU A 686 -19.71 -21.07 38.93
C LEU A 686 -19.80 -20.47 40.33
N GLU A 687 -19.51 -19.17 40.47
CA GLU A 687 -19.68 -18.43 41.73
C GLU A 687 -21.14 -18.39 42.18
N ARG A 688 -22.08 -18.19 41.26
CA ARG A 688 -23.51 -18.22 41.60
C ARG A 688 -23.95 -19.59 42.11
N GLU A 689 -23.49 -20.67 41.48
CA GLU A 689 -23.84 -22.04 41.86
C GLU A 689 -23.16 -22.46 43.18
N SER A 690 -21.94 -21.99 43.46
CA SER A 690 -21.20 -22.28 44.70
C SER A 690 -21.89 -21.73 45.96
N LEU A 691 -22.66 -20.64 45.83
CA LEU A 691 -23.43 -20.07 46.95
C LEU A 691 -24.40 -21.07 47.57
N SER A 692 -24.95 -22.01 46.80
CA SER A 692 -25.83 -23.06 47.32
C SER A 692 -25.07 -24.01 48.25
N TRP A 693 -23.90 -24.48 47.81
CA TRP A 693 -23.02 -25.32 48.60
C TRP A 693 -22.61 -24.63 49.89
N ARG A 694 -22.18 -23.37 49.79
CA ARG A 694 -21.81 -22.56 50.95
C ARG A 694 -22.95 -22.47 51.97
N ARG A 695 -24.17 -22.18 51.53
CA ARG A 695 -25.36 -22.13 52.42
C ARG A 695 -25.62 -23.48 53.08
N GLN A 696 -25.51 -24.59 52.35
CA GLN A 696 -25.71 -25.93 52.90
C GLN A 696 -24.65 -26.24 53.96
N THR A 697 -23.37 -26.00 53.70
CA THR A 697 -22.29 -26.23 54.65
C THR A 697 -22.46 -25.39 55.91
N LEU A 698 -22.74 -24.08 55.78
CA LEU A 698 -22.94 -23.19 56.91
C LEU A 698 -24.17 -23.59 57.75
N SER A 699 -25.22 -24.12 57.11
CA SER A 699 -26.40 -24.61 57.82
C SER A 699 -26.07 -25.80 58.76
N LEU A 700 -25.07 -26.63 58.43
CA LEU A 700 -24.61 -27.71 59.32
C LEU A 700 -23.96 -27.14 60.59
N VAL A 701 -23.17 -26.08 60.46
CA VAL A 701 -22.56 -25.37 61.59
C VAL A 701 -23.65 -24.72 62.45
N ASP A 702 -24.61 -24.03 61.84
CA ASP A 702 -25.72 -23.40 62.55
C ASP A 702 -26.64 -24.40 63.25
N ASN A 703 -26.95 -25.54 62.62
CA ASN A 703 -27.72 -26.62 63.23
C ASN A 703 -26.98 -27.23 64.42
N SER A 704 -25.67 -27.42 64.30
CA SER A 704 -24.82 -27.93 65.39
C SER A 704 -24.76 -26.93 66.54
N LYS A 705 -24.57 -25.65 66.24
CA LYS A 705 -24.63 -24.54 67.20
C LYS A 705 -25.95 -24.54 67.96
N ALA A 706 -27.09 -24.65 67.26
CA ALA A 706 -28.40 -24.71 67.88
C ALA A 706 -28.59 -25.94 68.78
N ARG A 707 -28.12 -27.12 68.36
CA ARG A 707 -28.17 -28.35 69.17
C ARG A 707 -27.32 -28.23 70.44
N VAL A 708 -26.10 -27.70 70.35
CA VAL A 708 -25.24 -27.48 71.52
C VAL A 708 -25.86 -26.44 72.46
N LEU A 709 -26.41 -25.34 71.95
CA LEU A 709 -27.11 -24.34 72.77
C LEU A 709 -28.31 -24.94 73.52
N LYS A 710 -29.12 -25.75 72.84
CA LYS A 710 -30.23 -26.47 73.47
C LYS A 710 -29.74 -27.42 74.56
N LEU A 711 -28.60 -28.08 74.35
CA LEU A 711 -28.00 -28.97 75.32
C LEU A 711 -27.44 -28.20 76.53
N ILE A 712 -26.85 -27.02 76.34
CA ILE A 712 -26.45 -26.12 77.45
C ILE A 712 -27.68 -25.73 78.28
N GLU A 713 -28.79 -25.37 77.61
CA GLU A 713 -30.04 -24.98 78.26
C GLU A 713 -30.70 -26.12 79.05
N SER A 714 -30.60 -27.37 78.59
CA SER A 714 -31.12 -28.54 79.30
C SER A 714 -30.18 -29.05 80.39
N THR A 715 -28.86 -28.92 80.21
CA THR A 715 -27.84 -29.43 81.13
C THR A 715 -27.65 -28.49 82.33
N LEU A 716 -27.60 -27.18 82.10
CA LEU A 716 -27.39 -26.17 83.15
C LEU A 716 -28.72 -25.66 83.76
N GLN A 717 -29.64 -26.56 84.13
CA GLN A 717 -30.86 -26.22 84.87
C GLN A 717 -30.66 -26.42 86.38
N LEU A 718 -31.18 -25.50 87.20
CA LEU A 718 -31.10 -25.60 88.66
C LEU A 718 -31.80 -26.86 89.22
N SER A 719 -32.75 -27.42 88.47
CA SER A 719 -33.47 -28.65 88.79
C SER A 719 -32.67 -29.93 88.51
N ASN A 720 -31.53 -29.86 87.81
CA ASN A 720 -30.78 -31.03 87.39
C ASN A 720 -29.72 -31.44 88.43
N LEU A 721 -30.20 -31.77 89.64
CA LEU A 721 -29.37 -32.03 90.83
C LEU A 721 -28.45 -33.26 90.69
N ASP A 722 -28.88 -34.25 89.91
CA ASP A 722 -28.15 -35.51 89.70
C ASP A 722 -26.82 -35.28 88.95
N LEU A 723 -26.84 -34.35 87.98
CA LEU A 723 -25.65 -33.94 87.25
C LEU A 723 -24.70 -33.12 88.13
N VAL A 724 -25.23 -32.19 88.93
CA VAL A 724 -24.43 -31.38 89.87
C VAL A 724 -23.73 -32.27 90.91
N ALA A 725 -24.43 -33.28 91.43
CA ALA A 725 -23.85 -34.29 92.32
C ALA A 725 -22.70 -35.05 91.65
N SER A 726 -22.85 -35.41 90.36
CA SER A 726 -21.79 -36.10 89.62
C SER A 726 -20.52 -35.27 89.43
N TYR A 727 -20.62 -33.95 89.18
CA TYR A 727 -19.47 -33.05 89.01
C TYR A 727 -18.76 -32.73 90.33
N ILE A 728 -19.47 -32.77 91.47
CA ILE A 728 -18.92 -32.48 92.81
C ILE A 728 -18.30 -33.74 93.43
N LEU A 729 -18.92 -34.92 93.25
CA LEU A 729 -18.53 -36.16 93.93
C LEU A 729 -17.50 -37.00 93.17
N LYS A 730 -17.51 -36.99 91.82
CA LYS A 730 -16.49 -37.68 91.01
C LYS A 730 -15.34 -36.72 90.70
N GLY A 731 -14.31 -36.75 91.53
CA GLY A 731 -13.05 -36.01 91.32
C GLY A 731 -12.32 -36.40 90.02
N GLU A 732 -11.31 -35.58 89.66
CA GLU A 732 -10.63 -35.46 88.35
C GLU A 732 -10.15 -36.72 87.61
N LYS A 733 -10.19 -37.92 88.20
CA LYS A 733 -9.56 -39.11 87.62
C LYS A 733 -10.62 -40.18 87.29
N SER A 734 -10.83 -40.37 85.97
CA SER A 734 -11.25 -41.64 85.31
C SER A 734 -12.73 -41.96 84.98
N ALA A 735 -13.53 -41.02 84.45
CA ALA A 735 -14.64 -41.37 83.54
C ALA A 735 -15.07 -40.19 82.66
N SER A 736 -15.18 -40.38 81.35
CA SER A 736 -15.83 -39.43 80.44
C SER A 736 -17.29 -39.23 80.86
N LEU A 737 -17.66 -37.99 81.17
CA LEU A 737 -18.98 -37.65 81.69
C LEU A 737 -20.07 -37.73 80.60
N PRO A 738 -21.37 -37.87 80.98
CA PRO A 738 -22.47 -38.02 80.03
C PRO A 738 -22.61 -36.86 79.04
N ALA A 739 -22.37 -35.62 79.49
CA ALA A 739 -22.44 -34.43 78.64
C ALA A 739 -21.30 -34.37 77.61
N THR A 740 -20.11 -34.86 77.95
CA THR A 740 -18.95 -34.91 77.05
C THR A 740 -19.15 -35.92 75.94
N LEU A 741 -19.66 -37.12 76.28
CA LEU A 741 -19.98 -38.16 75.30
C LEU A 741 -21.15 -37.73 74.39
N SER A 742 -22.20 -37.13 74.94
CA SER A 742 -23.34 -36.65 74.13
C SER A 742 -22.92 -35.55 73.15
N ILE A 743 -22.09 -34.59 73.56
CA ILE A 743 -21.64 -33.53 72.65
C ILE A 743 -20.67 -34.05 71.60
N GLN A 744 -19.71 -34.87 72.00
CA GLN A 744 -18.71 -35.41 71.10
C GLN A 744 -19.36 -36.37 70.09
N ASP A 745 -20.10 -37.37 70.55
CA ASP A 745 -20.55 -38.49 69.71
C ASP A 745 -21.93 -38.25 69.08
N GLU A 746 -22.82 -37.45 69.69
CA GLU A 746 -24.17 -37.20 69.15
C GLU A 746 -24.32 -35.89 68.37
N ILE A 747 -23.44 -34.90 68.60
CA ILE A 747 -23.59 -33.56 67.99
C ILE A 747 -22.40 -33.20 67.09
N ILE A 748 -21.19 -33.12 67.63
CA ILE A 748 -20.03 -32.56 66.91
C ILE A 748 -19.47 -33.57 65.89
N SER A 749 -19.22 -34.82 66.27
CA SER A 749 -18.62 -35.81 65.36
C SER A 749 -19.51 -36.14 64.14
N PRO A 750 -20.84 -36.32 64.27
CA PRO A 750 -21.71 -36.50 63.12
C PRO A 750 -21.73 -35.28 62.20
N ALA A 751 -21.83 -34.07 62.77
CA ALA A 751 -21.83 -32.84 61.99
C ALA A 751 -20.51 -32.61 61.24
N LEU A 752 -19.38 -32.95 61.86
CA LEU A 752 -18.05 -32.86 61.22
C LEU A 752 -17.91 -33.87 60.08
N SER A 753 -18.43 -35.09 60.26
CA SER A 753 -18.49 -36.11 59.21
C SER A 753 -19.38 -35.68 58.05
N ASP A 754 -20.58 -35.16 58.33
CA ASP A 754 -21.51 -34.65 57.32
C ASP A 754 -20.91 -33.45 56.56
N ALA A 755 -20.27 -32.52 57.27
CA ALA A 755 -19.56 -31.39 56.67
C ALA A 755 -18.39 -31.86 55.79
N LYS A 756 -17.60 -32.83 56.25
CA LYS A 756 -16.51 -33.41 55.45
C LYS A 756 -17.03 -34.06 54.18
N LYS A 757 -18.13 -34.81 54.26
CA LYS A 757 -18.76 -35.44 53.09
C LYS A 757 -19.26 -34.37 52.10
N LEU A 758 -19.99 -33.37 52.57
CA LEU A 758 -20.56 -32.32 51.73
C LEU A 758 -19.47 -31.46 51.07
N LEU A 759 -18.38 -31.16 51.80
CA LEU A 759 -17.21 -30.49 51.23
C LEU A 759 -16.47 -31.36 50.22
N GLY A 760 -16.43 -32.67 50.43
CA GLY A 760 -15.92 -33.63 49.45
C GLY A 760 -16.72 -33.56 48.14
N GLU A 761 -18.06 -33.63 48.24
CA GLU A 761 -18.97 -33.52 47.09
C GLU A 761 -18.85 -32.14 46.40
N TYR A 762 -18.68 -31.06 47.16
CA TYR A 762 -18.43 -29.71 46.63
C TYR A 762 -17.12 -29.64 45.81
N LEU A 763 -16.03 -30.19 46.35
CA LEU A 763 -14.73 -30.19 45.66
C LEU A 763 -14.77 -31.05 44.39
N GLU A 764 -15.44 -32.20 44.42
CA GLU A 764 -15.66 -33.03 43.23
C GLU A 764 -16.51 -32.31 42.19
N TRP A 765 -17.58 -31.63 42.62
CA TRP A 765 -18.42 -30.80 41.75
C TRP A 765 -17.63 -29.66 41.09
N LEU A 766 -16.80 -28.94 41.86
CA LEU A 766 -15.92 -27.89 41.35
C LEU A 766 -14.96 -28.44 40.28
N GLN A 767 -14.22 -29.51 40.61
CA GLN A 767 -13.22 -30.09 39.71
C GLN A 767 -13.86 -30.66 38.44
N SER A 768 -14.98 -31.37 38.58
CA SER A 768 -15.68 -31.98 37.45
C SER A 768 -16.23 -30.93 36.48
N ASN A 769 -16.89 -29.88 36.99
CA ASN A 769 -17.39 -28.80 36.13
C ASN A 769 -16.25 -28.05 35.45
N ASN A 770 -15.18 -27.74 36.18
CA ASN A 770 -14.03 -27.03 35.62
C ASN A 770 -13.34 -27.82 34.51
N THR A 771 -13.15 -29.13 34.73
CA THR A 771 -12.56 -30.03 33.74
C THR A 771 -13.45 -30.15 32.50
N ARG A 772 -14.77 -30.25 32.69
CA ARG A 772 -15.74 -30.32 31.58
C ARG A 772 -15.70 -29.06 30.74
N GLU A 773 -15.72 -27.89 31.36
CA GLU A 773 -15.77 -26.60 30.65
C GLU A 773 -14.44 -26.29 29.98
N GLY A 774 -13.31 -26.58 30.63
CA GLY A 774 -11.99 -26.53 29.99
C GLY A 774 -11.93 -27.36 28.70
N ARG A 775 -12.51 -28.57 28.71
CA ARG A 775 -12.62 -29.41 27.51
C ARG A 775 -13.50 -28.78 26.43
N LEU A 776 -14.64 -28.19 26.80
CA LEU A 776 -15.52 -27.50 25.85
C LEU A 776 -14.79 -26.33 25.16
N PHE A 777 -14.03 -25.53 25.91
CA PHE A 777 -13.21 -24.46 25.34
C PHE A 777 -12.19 -25.00 24.33
N GLN A 778 -11.50 -26.09 24.68
CA GLN A 778 -10.56 -26.75 23.77
C GLN A 778 -11.26 -27.23 22.49
N GLU A 779 -12.41 -27.90 22.61
CA GLU A 779 -13.21 -28.36 21.45
C GLU A 779 -13.68 -27.20 20.57
N TYR A 780 -14.05 -26.04 21.16
CA TYR A 780 -14.42 -24.85 20.39
C TYR A 780 -13.27 -24.33 19.52
N PHE A 781 -12.04 -24.29 20.06
CA PHE A 781 -10.86 -23.90 19.29
C PHE A 781 -10.54 -24.90 18.18
N GLU A 782 -10.50 -26.19 18.49
CA GLU A 782 -10.17 -27.26 17.54
C GLU A 782 -11.19 -27.35 16.39
N LYS A 783 -12.48 -27.19 16.68
CA LYS A 783 -13.54 -27.26 15.67
C LYS A 783 -13.52 -26.06 14.72
N ARG A 784 -13.17 -24.87 15.23
CA ARG A 784 -13.19 -23.64 14.44
C ARG A 784 -11.92 -23.44 13.61
N TRP A 785 -10.76 -23.87 14.12
CA TRP A 785 -9.48 -23.77 13.44
C TRP A 785 -8.72 -25.11 13.36
N PRO A 786 -9.27 -26.11 12.65
CA PRO A 786 -8.67 -27.44 12.56
C PRO A 786 -7.30 -27.45 11.86
N SER A 787 -7.00 -26.42 11.06
CA SER A 787 -5.76 -26.29 10.29
C SER A 787 -4.61 -25.58 11.01
N PHE A 788 -4.87 -24.90 12.13
CA PHE A 788 -3.83 -24.09 12.81
C PHE A 788 -2.92 -24.89 13.72
N VAL A 789 -3.34 -26.10 14.14
CA VAL A 789 -2.56 -26.92 15.07
C VAL A 789 -2.31 -28.29 14.46
N SER A 790 -1.03 -28.57 14.18
CA SER A 790 -0.58 -29.91 13.84
C SER A 790 -0.80 -30.86 15.02
N PRO A 791 -1.20 -32.14 14.81
CA PRO A 791 -1.51 -33.09 15.89
C PRO A 791 -0.37 -33.33 16.89
N VAL A 792 0.85 -32.89 16.56
CA VAL A 792 2.06 -33.15 17.35
C VAL A 792 2.10 -32.39 18.69
N ASN A 793 1.31 -31.33 18.86
CA ASN A 793 1.17 -30.61 20.14
C ASN A 793 -0.04 -31.07 21.00
N GLN A 794 -0.72 -32.18 20.63
CA GLN A 794 -1.91 -32.68 21.34
C GLN A 794 -1.68 -33.20 22.77
N VAL A 795 -0.48 -33.11 23.32
CA VAL A 795 -0.23 -33.45 24.73
C VAL A 795 -0.15 -32.18 25.58
N LEU A 796 -1.13 -31.28 25.43
CA LEU A 796 -1.42 -30.38 26.54
C LEU A 796 -2.27 -31.16 27.54
N ASP A 797 -1.56 -31.86 28.43
CA ASP A 797 -2.15 -32.71 29.44
C ASP A 797 -3.31 -32.00 30.15
N THR A 798 -4.50 -32.57 30.00
CA THR A 798 -5.64 -32.34 30.90
C THR A 798 -5.26 -32.51 32.38
N HIS A 799 -4.10 -33.12 32.67
CA HIS A 799 -3.47 -33.16 33.98
C HIS A 799 -3.16 -31.78 34.59
N LYS A 800 -2.93 -30.72 33.80
CA LYS A 800 -2.74 -29.35 34.35
C LYS A 800 -3.99 -28.80 35.03
N LEU A 801 -5.18 -29.13 34.53
CA LEU A 801 -6.47 -28.82 35.16
C LEU A 801 -6.76 -29.74 36.36
N GLN A 802 -6.18 -30.94 36.38
CA GLN A 802 -6.27 -31.89 37.50
C GLN A 802 -5.27 -31.62 38.63
N ASN A 803 -4.47 -30.55 38.57
CA ASN A 803 -3.59 -30.22 39.67
C ASN A 803 -4.46 -29.98 40.91
N LYS A 804 -4.46 -30.95 41.83
CA LYS A 804 -5.27 -30.90 43.05
C LYS A 804 -4.73 -29.74 43.87
N GLY A 805 -5.33 -28.57 43.69
CA GLY A 805 -5.11 -27.43 44.56
C GLY A 805 -5.25 -27.84 46.02
N GLU A 806 -4.63 -27.07 46.92
CA GLU A 806 -4.80 -27.33 48.34
C GLU A 806 -6.30 -27.34 48.67
N LYS A 807 -6.78 -28.42 49.30
CA LYS A 807 -8.19 -28.56 49.67
C LYS A 807 -8.47 -27.77 50.94
N LEU A 808 -8.48 -26.44 50.85
CA LEU A 808 -8.45 -25.55 52.02
C LEU A 808 -9.70 -25.74 52.89
N SER A 809 -10.89 -25.82 52.28
CA SER A 809 -12.13 -26.03 53.04
C SER A 809 -12.18 -27.36 53.79
N GLN A 810 -11.69 -28.44 53.17
CA GLN A 810 -11.59 -29.75 53.82
C GLN A 810 -10.57 -29.72 54.97
N LYS A 811 -9.46 -28.99 54.80
CA LYS A 811 -8.41 -28.83 55.82
C LYS A 811 -8.92 -28.13 57.08
N VAL A 812 -9.75 -27.08 56.94
CA VAL A 812 -10.38 -26.39 58.09
C VAL A 812 -11.21 -27.35 58.95
N VAL A 813 -11.94 -28.27 58.32
CA VAL A 813 -12.74 -29.29 59.03
C VAL A 813 -11.87 -30.39 59.65
N GLU A 814 -10.77 -30.76 59.01
CA GLU A 814 -9.81 -31.76 59.52
C GLU A 814 -9.00 -31.23 60.70
N ASP A 815 -8.66 -29.95 60.71
CA ASP A 815 -7.93 -29.29 61.80
C ASP A 815 -8.82 -29.09 63.05
N PHE A 816 -10.15 -29.14 62.91
CA PHE A 816 -11.09 -29.01 64.02
C PHE A 816 -11.21 -30.31 64.84
N SER A 817 -10.65 -30.32 66.04
CA SER A 817 -10.71 -31.48 66.94
C SER A 817 -11.99 -31.51 67.78
N ALA A 818 -12.90 -32.44 67.46
CA ALA A 818 -14.12 -32.69 68.25
C ALA A 818 -13.82 -33.04 69.72
N ASN A 819 -12.74 -33.79 69.97
CA ASN A 819 -12.30 -34.17 71.31
C ASN A 819 -11.77 -32.95 72.10
N ALA A 820 -10.98 -32.07 71.47
CA ALA A 820 -10.51 -30.86 72.12
C ALA A 820 -11.67 -29.91 72.46
N ALA A 821 -12.62 -29.74 71.53
CA ALA A 821 -13.82 -28.94 71.74
C ALA A 821 -14.69 -29.49 72.89
N ALA A 822 -14.91 -30.81 72.93
CA ALA A 822 -15.68 -31.46 73.99
C ALA A 822 -15.01 -31.33 75.38
N LYS A 823 -13.68 -31.47 75.45
CA LYS A 823 -12.91 -31.28 76.70
C LYS A 823 -12.94 -29.84 77.21
N LEU A 824 -12.74 -28.87 76.32
CA LEU A 824 -12.84 -27.44 76.67
C LEU A 824 -14.24 -27.11 77.16
N PHE A 825 -15.27 -27.62 76.50
CA PHE A 825 -16.65 -27.44 76.92
C PHE A 825 -16.93 -28.06 78.29
N GLU A 826 -16.42 -29.27 78.57
CA GLU A 826 -16.55 -29.92 79.87
C GLU A 826 -15.87 -29.10 80.98
N GLN A 827 -14.69 -28.54 80.71
CA GLN A 827 -13.98 -27.68 81.65
C GLN A 827 -14.79 -26.43 82.00
N GLU A 828 -15.43 -25.80 81.01
CA GLU A 828 -16.30 -24.63 81.21
C GLU A 828 -17.57 -24.97 82.01
N ILE A 829 -18.23 -26.10 81.71
CA ILE A 829 -19.36 -26.58 82.53
C ILE A 829 -18.90 -26.82 83.96
N ARG A 830 -17.76 -27.48 84.15
CA ARG A 830 -17.21 -27.78 85.47
C ARG A 830 -16.90 -26.50 86.24
N GLU A 831 -16.32 -25.49 85.60
CA GLU A 831 -16.05 -24.19 86.21
C GLU A 831 -17.34 -23.47 86.62
N VAL A 832 -18.40 -23.54 85.81
CA VAL A 832 -19.70 -22.95 86.16
C VAL A 832 -20.39 -23.73 87.28
N VAL A 833 -20.36 -25.06 87.28
CA VAL A 833 -20.94 -25.90 88.35
C VAL A 833 -20.16 -25.72 89.65
N LEU A 834 -18.82 -25.80 89.63
CA LEU A 834 -17.99 -25.60 90.83
C LEU A 834 -18.01 -24.14 91.32
N GLY A 835 -18.10 -23.16 90.41
CA GLY A 835 -18.20 -21.77 90.79
C GLY A 835 -19.56 -21.42 91.43
N THR A 836 -20.63 -22.14 91.09
CA THR A 836 -21.98 -21.91 91.63
C THR A 836 -22.28 -22.83 92.83
N PHE A 837 -21.74 -24.05 92.86
CA PHE A 837 -22.04 -25.09 93.87
C PHE A 837 -20.82 -25.60 94.65
N GLY A 838 -19.58 -25.26 94.27
CA GLY A 838 -18.35 -25.62 94.99
C GLY A 838 -17.83 -24.49 95.89
N GLY A 839 -17.04 -24.86 96.91
CA GLY A 839 -16.30 -23.96 97.83
C GLY A 839 -17.14 -23.02 98.71
N LEU A 840 -17.80 -22.03 98.09
CA LEU A 840 -18.68 -21.05 98.73
C LEU A 840 -20.17 -21.37 98.55
N GLY A 841 -20.57 -22.02 97.45
CA GLY A 841 -21.96 -22.45 97.20
C GLY A 841 -22.35 -23.73 97.94
N ALA A 842 -21.38 -24.64 98.11
CA ALA A 842 -21.53 -25.86 98.91
C ALA A 842 -21.89 -25.51 100.35
N ALA A 843 -21.22 -24.51 100.94
CA ALA A 843 -21.50 -24.04 102.29
C ALA A 843 -22.93 -23.49 102.46
N GLY A 844 -23.55 -22.94 101.41
CA GLY A 844 -24.94 -22.47 101.43
C GLY A 844 -25.98 -23.59 101.32
N LEU A 845 -25.71 -24.65 100.56
CA LEU A 845 -26.59 -25.83 100.43
C LEU A 845 -26.41 -26.84 101.57
N SER A 846 -25.17 -27.06 102.03
CA SER A 846 -24.89 -27.90 103.19
C SER A 846 -25.34 -27.24 104.48
N ALA A 847 -25.30 -25.90 104.58
CA ALA A 847 -25.91 -25.15 105.69
C ALA A 847 -27.41 -25.43 105.87
N SER A 848 -28.19 -25.46 104.78
CA SER A 848 -29.62 -25.75 104.86
C SER A 848 -29.93 -27.21 105.21
N LEU A 849 -29.04 -28.14 104.90
CA LEU A 849 -29.19 -29.56 105.24
C LEU A 849 -28.61 -29.90 106.63
N LEU A 850 -27.63 -29.14 107.13
CA LEU A 850 -26.97 -29.36 108.43
C LEU A 850 -27.66 -28.67 109.63
N THR A 851 -28.67 -27.83 109.43
CA THR A 851 -29.46 -27.23 110.53
C THR A 851 -30.30 -28.25 111.31
N SER A 852 -30.40 -29.50 110.84
CA SER A 852 -31.18 -30.55 111.51
C SER A 852 -30.45 -31.24 112.67
N VAL A 853 -29.12 -31.10 112.85
CA VAL A 853 -28.38 -32.06 113.71
C VAL A 853 -27.35 -31.45 114.67
N LEU A 854 -27.06 -30.13 114.67
CA LEU A 854 -26.02 -29.59 115.56
C LEU A 854 -26.51 -28.38 116.41
N PRO A 855 -26.32 -28.41 117.75
CA PRO A 855 -26.52 -27.25 118.61
C PRO A 855 -25.34 -26.27 118.48
N THR A 856 -25.68 -25.00 118.62
CA THR A 856 -25.05 -23.80 118.02
C THR A 856 -23.85 -23.19 118.77
N THR A 857 -22.94 -22.55 118.03
CA THR A 857 -22.14 -21.39 118.48
C THR A 857 -22.44 -20.13 117.65
N LEU A 858 -22.19 -18.93 118.19
CA LEU A 858 -22.50 -17.64 117.54
C LEU A 858 -21.60 -17.34 116.32
N GLU A 859 -20.38 -17.88 116.32
CA GLU A 859 -19.44 -17.80 115.20
C GLU A 859 -19.94 -18.62 113.99
N ASP A 860 -20.61 -19.76 114.25
CA ASP A 860 -21.25 -20.59 113.22
C ASP A 860 -22.47 -19.90 112.58
N LEU A 861 -23.18 -19.01 113.29
CA LEU A 861 -24.38 -18.31 112.80
C LEU A 861 -24.03 -17.13 111.86
N LEU A 862 -22.92 -16.44 112.13
CA LEU A 862 -22.33 -15.44 111.22
C LEU A 862 -21.68 -16.12 110.01
N ALA A 863 -21.02 -17.27 110.21
CA ALA A 863 -20.54 -18.11 109.11
C ALA A 863 -21.71 -18.60 108.24
N LEU A 864 -22.84 -19.01 108.84
CA LEU A 864 -24.08 -19.40 108.14
C LEU A 864 -24.76 -18.23 107.40
N GLY A 865 -24.78 -17.02 107.98
CA GLY A 865 -25.30 -15.80 107.34
C GLY A 865 -24.46 -15.33 106.15
N LEU A 866 -23.13 -15.35 106.29
CA LEU A 866 -22.19 -15.04 105.21
C LEU A 866 -22.16 -16.14 104.13
N CYS A 867 -22.32 -17.42 104.52
CA CYS A 867 -22.42 -18.55 103.58
C CYS A 867 -23.77 -18.58 102.83
N SER A 868 -24.87 -18.14 103.44
CA SER A 868 -26.18 -18.05 102.76
C SER A 868 -26.26 -16.85 101.79
N ALA A 869 -25.67 -15.70 102.15
CA ALA A 869 -25.51 -14.57 101.23
C ALA A 869 -24.53 -14.88 100.08
N GLY A 870 -23.40 -15.54 100.39
CA GLY A 870 -22.44 -16.02 99.39
C GLY A 870 -23.04 -17.07 98.44
N GLY A 871 -23.86 -17.98 98.97
CA GLY A 871 -24.61 -18.97 98.19
C GLY A 871 -25.67 -18.34 97.29
N LEU A 872 -26.45 -17.36 97.78
CA LEU A 872 -27.44 -16.62 96.98
C LEU A 872 -26.78 -15.77 95.87
N LEU A 873 -25.63 -15.15 96.13
CA LEU A 873 -24.85 -14.42 95.12
C LEU A 873 -24.23 -15.36 94.06
N ALA A 874 -23.80 -16.56 94.47
CA ALA A 874 -23.31 -17.58 93.54
C ALA A 874 -24.42 -18.15 92.65
N ILE A 875 -25.64 -18.30 93.19
CA ILE A 875 -26.84 -18.76 92.47
C ILE A 875 -27.42 -17.66 91.57
N SER A 876 -27.44 -16.38 91.99
CA SER A 876 -27.95 -15.28 91.15
C SER A 876 -27.08 -15.03 89.92
N ASN A 877 -25.76 -15.17 90.07
CA ASN A 877 -24.79 -15.08 88.97
C ASN A 877 -24.78 -16.32 88.04
N PHE A 878 -25.51 -17.38 88.37
CA PHE A 878 -25.61 -18.58 87.52
C PHE A 878 -26.21 -18.28 86.14
N SER A 879 -27.20 -17.38 86.09
CA SER A 879 -27.82 -16.93 84.83
C SER A 879 -26.81 -16.22 83.92
N ALA A 880 -25.98 -15.33 84.48
CA ALA A 880 -24.93 -14.61 83.78
C ALA A 880 -23.81 -15.55 83.30
N ARG A 881 -23.38 -16.49 84.14
CA ARG A 881 -22.37 -17.51 83.80
C ARG A 881 -22.85 -18.48 82.72
N ARG A 882 -24.12 -18.90 82.77
CA ARG A 882 -24.75 -19.71 81.72
C ARG A 882 -24.76 -18.98 80.38
N LYS A 883 -25.13 -17.68 80.39
CA LYS A 883 -25.11 -16.84 79.19
C LYS A 883 -23.69 -16.69 78.63
N ALA A 884 -22.68 -16.56 79.49
CA ALA A 884 -21.27 -16.47 79.08
C ALA A 884 -20.78 -17.72 78.33
N ILE A 885 -21.14 -18.93 78.79
CA ILE A 885 -20.84 -20.19 78.07
C ILE A 885 -21.55 -20.20 76.71
N ALA A 886 -22.85 -19.88 76.69
CA ALA A 886 -23.62 -19.85 75.45
C ALA A 886 -23.04 -18.86 74.43
N ASP A 887 -22.59 -17.69 74.89
CA ASP A 887 -21.93 -16.69 74.04
C ASP A 887 -20.55 -17.15 73.57
N LYS A 888 -19.80 -17.91 74.37
CA LYS A 888 -18.51 -18.50 73.97
C LYS A 888 -18.69 -19.54 72.86
N VAL A 889 -19.67 -20.44 72.99
CA VAL A 889 -20.03 -21.42 71.95
C VAL A 889 -20.49 -20.74 70.66
N LYS A 890 -21.32 -19.69 70.75
CA LYS A 890 -21.70 -18.89 69.58
C LYS A 890 -20.48 -18.32 68.87
N ARG A 891 -19.57 -17.66 69.60
CA ARG A 891 -18.34 -17.09 69.02
C ARG A 891 -17.47 -18.14 68.35
N THR A 892 -17.31 -19.32 68.94
CA THR A 892 -16.52 -20.41 68.35
C THR A 892 -17.17 -20.96 67.08
N ALA A 893 -18.48 -21.18 67.09
CA ALA A 893 -19.20 -21.65 65.91
C ALA A 893 -19.21 -20.61 64.78
N ASP A 894 -19.41 -19.32 65.11
CA ASP A 894 -19.38 -18.22 64.14
C ASP A 894 -17.95 -17.94 63.61
N ALA A 895 -16.91 -18.28 64.39
CA ALA A 895 -15.52 -18.25 63.91
C ALA A 895 -15.24 -19.38 62.92
N LEU A 896 -15.63 -20.62 63.25
CA LEU A 896 -15.51 -21.77 62.34
C LEU A 896 -16.29 -21.55 61.04
N ALA A 897 -17.51 -21.00 61.13
CA ALA A 897 -18.32 -20.65 59.97
C ALA A 897 -17.60 -19.65 59.03
N ARG A 898 -16.96 -18.62 59.60
CA ARG A 898 -16.20 -17.63 58.81
C ARG A 898 -14.93 -18.22 58.18
N GLU A 899 -14.15 -18.98 58.95
CA GLU A 899 -12.96 -19.66 58.41
C GLU A 899 -13.33 -20.62 57.27
N LEU A 900 -14.44 -21.34 57.42
CA LEU A 900 -14.93 -22.25 56.41
C LEU A 900 -15.44 -21.52 55.16
N GLU A 901 -16.19 -20.43 55.32
CA GLU A 901 -16.64 -19.57 54.22
C GLU A 901 -15.45 -18.98 53.44
N GLU A 902 -14.44 -18.45 54.13
CA GLU A 902 -13.22 -17.94 53.51
C GLU A 902 -12.45 -19.04 52.77
N ALA A 903 -12.33 -20.23 53.35
CA ALA A 903 -11.65 -21.36 52.72
C ALA A 903 -12.40 -21.86 51.47
N MET A 904 -13.74 -21.95 51.52
CA MET A 904 -14.56 -22.30 50.35
C MET A 904 -14.45 -21.27 49.22
N GLN A 905 -14.37 -19.98 49.56
CA GLN A 905 -14.17 -18.91 48.58
C GLN A 905 -12.78 -19.00 47.93
N LYS A 906 -11.74 -19.31 48.72
CA LYS A 906 -10.39 -19.52 48.19
C LYS A 906 -10.32 -20.73 47.26
N ASP A 907 -10.94 -21.85 47.63
CA ASP A 907 -11.01 -23.05 46.77
C ASP A 907 -11.69 -22.73 45.42
N LEU A 908 -12.76 -21.92 45.43
CA LEU A 908 -13.46 -21.46 44.23
C LEU A 908 -12.56 -20.57 43.36
N LEU A 909 -11.96 -19.53 43.95
CA LEU A 909 -11.11 -18.57 43.22
C LEU A 909 -9.90 -19.26 42.59
N GLN A 910 -9.25 -20.17 43.34
CA GLN A 910 -8.12 -20.95 42.82
C GLN A 910 -8.56 -21.85 41.65
N THR A 911 -9.76 -22.41 41.71
CA THR A 911 -10.32 -23.23 40.61
C THR A 911 -10.59 -22.40 39.36
N ILE A 912 -11.13 -21.19 39.51
CA ILE A 912 -11.37 -20.24 38.41
C ILE A 912 -10.05 -19.79 37.79
N GLU A 913 -9.06 -19.41 38.62
CA GLU A 913 -7.74 -18.96 38.15
C GLU A 913 -7.00 -20.07 37.38
N ASN A 914 -7.14 -21.33 37.82
CA ASN A 914 -6.61 -22.49 37.10
C ASN A 914 -7.26 -22.65 35.71
N LEU A 915 -8.57 -22.42 35.60
CA LEU A 915 -9.27 -22.46 34.31
C LEU A 915 -8.84 -21.32 33.39
N GLU A 916 -8.79 -20.10 33.91
CA GLU A 916 -8.32 -18.94 33.14
C GLU A 916 -6.90 -19.16 32.61
N SER A 917 -6.01 -19.68 33.45
CA SER A 917 -4.64 -20.00 33.09
C SER A 917 -4.59 -21.10 32.02
N PHE A 918 -5.44 -22.12 32.14
CA PHE A 918 -5.56 -23.18 31.13
C PHE A 918 -6.08 -22.64 29.80
N VAL A 919 -7.16 -21.84 29.80
CA VAL A 919 -7.75 -21.28 28.58
C VAL A 919 -6.79 -20.29 27.90
N LYS A 920 -6.07 -19.46 28.67
CA LYS A 920 -4.99 -18.60 28.14
C LYS A 920 -3.88 -19.43 27.48
N LEU A 921 -3.54 -20.58 28.05
CA LEU A 921 -2.48 -21.43 27.52
C LEU A 921 -2.88 -22.18 26.24
N ILE A 922 -4.11 -22.69 26.16
CA ILE A 922 -4.62 -23.34 24.93
C ILE A 922 -4.91 -22.34 23.81
N SER A 923 -5.32 -21.11 24.15
CA SER A 923 -5.69 -20.09 23.16
C SER A 923 -4.49 -19.38 22.54
N LYS A 924 -3.37 -19.27 23.27
CA LYS A 924 -2.14 -18.62 22.81
C LYS A 924 -1.67 -19.04 21.40
N PRO A 925 -1.54 -20.34 21.05
CA PRO A 925 -1.13 -20.71 19.69
C PRO A 925 -2.10 -20.21 18.60
N TYR A 926 -3.41 -20.16 18.90
CA TYR A 926 -4.41 -19.63 17.96
C TYR A 926 -4.35 -18.11 17.86
N GLN A 927 -4.10 -17.40 18.96
CA GLN A 927 -3.86 -15.95 18.95
C GLN A 927 -2.61 -15.60 18.15
N ASP A 928 -1.50 -16.28 18.44
CA ASP A 928 -0.20 -16.04 17.81
C ASP A 928 -0.30 -16.31 16.29
N GLU A 929 -0.97 -17.39 15.87
CA GLU A 929 -1.17 -17.71 14.45
C GLU A 929 -2.10 -16.70 13.74
N ALA A 930 -3.23 -16.34 14.36
CA ALA A 930 -4.15 -15.36 13.78
C ALA A 930 -3.51 -13.96 13.68
N GLN A 931 -2.72 -13.57 14.68
CA GLN A 931 -1.94 -12.33 14.67
C GLN A 931 -0.85 -12.37 13.60
N HIS A 932 -0.09 -13.46 13.52
CA HIS A 932 0.94 -13.64 12.50
C HIS A 932 0.36 -13.57 11.08
N ARG A 933 -0.79 -14.19 10.83
CA ARG A 933 -1.51 -14.08 9.55
C ARG A 933 -1.92 -12.63 9.26
N LEU A 934 -2.46 -11.91 10.25
CA LEU A 934 -2.84 -10.50 10.09
C LEU A 934 -1.62 -9.63 9.78
N ASP A 935 -0.53 -9.78 10.53
CA ASP A 935 0.71 -9.01 10.36
C ASP A 935 1.31 -9.26 8.97
N ASN A 936 1.33 -10.51 8.51
CA ASN A 936 1.78 -10.87 7.17
C ASN A 936 0.94 -10.20 6.06
N PHE A 937 -0.40 -10.18 6.19
CA PHE A 937 -1.24 -9.49 5.21
C PHE A 937 -1.05 -7.97 5.23
N LEU A 938 -0.85 -7.36 6.41
CA LEU A 938 -0.57 -5.92 6.53
C LEU A 938 0.79 -5.55 5.93
N GLU A 939 1.80 -6.40 6.09
CA GLU A 939 3.11 -6.24 5.44
C GLU A 939 2.96 -6.27 3.90
N ILE A 940 2.26 -7.28 3.38
CA ILE A 940 1.98 -7.40 1.95
C ILE A 940 1.20 -6.19 1.43
N GLN A 941 0.21 -5.70 2.18
CA GLN A 941 -0.55 -4.50 1.81
C GLN A 941 0.34 -3.25 1.73
N GLY A 942 1.30 -3.12 2.65
CA GLY A 942 2.30 -2.05 2.61
C GLY A 942 3.20 -2.13 1.36
N GLU A 943 3.66 -3.34 1.01
CA GLU A 943 4.44 -3.59 -0.21
C GLU A 943 3.62 -3.27 -1.49
N LEU A 944 2.36 -3.73 -1.55
CA LEU A 944 1.44 -3.44 -2.67
C LEU A 944 1.27 -1.93 -2.86
N THR A 945 0.99 -1.19 -1.78
CA THR A 945 0.82 0.27 -1.82
C THR A 945 2.10 0.98 -2.28
N SER A 946 3.28 0.47 -1.86
CA SER A 946 4.58 1.01 -2.27
C SER A 946 4.81 0.86 -3.77
N VAL A 947 4.57 -0.33 -4.31
CA VAL A 947 4.70 -0.62 -5.75
C VAL A 947 3.68 0.17 -6.56
N GLU A 948 2.43 0.26 -6.12
CA GLU A 948 1.39 1.06 -6.79
C GLU A 948 1.80 2.54 -6.87
N GLY A 949 2.41 3.08 -5.80
CA GLY A 949 2.98 4.42 -5.81
C GLY A 949 4.12 4.60 -6.82
N LYS A 950 5.00 3.61 -6.95
CA LYS A 950 6.09 3.61 -7.96
C LYS A 950 5.53 3.54 -9.38
N LEU A 951 4.54 2.70 -9.64
CA LEU A 951 3.87 2.58 -10.94
C LEU A 951 3.16 3.86 -11.34
N LYS A 952 2.43 4.51 -10.43
CA LYS A 952 1.82 5.83 -10.69
C LYS A 952 2.85 6.89 -11.01
N SER A 953 4.00 6.89 -10.33
CA SER A 953 5.11 7.80 -10.66
C SER A 953 5.63 7.55 -12.07
N LEU A 954 5.82 6.28 -12.45
CA LEU A 954 6.25 5.91 -13.81
C LEU A 954 5.20 6.31 -14.86
N GLU A 955 3.92 6.07 -14.61
CA GLU A 955 2.83 6.45 -15.50
C GLU A 955 2.82 7.97 -15.75
N ILE A 956 2.98 8.78 -14.70
CA ILE A 956 3.08 10.24 -14.82
C ILE A 956 4.33 10.65 -15.61
N GLU A 957 5.48 10.01 -15.38
CA GLU A 957 6.70 10.26 -16.16
C GLU A 957 6.50 9.94 -17.65
N ILE A 958 5.85 8.80 -17.95
CA ILE A 958 5.52 8.35 -19.32
C ILE A 958 4.53 9.31 -20.00
N GLN A 959 3.48 9.74 -19.30
CA GLN A 959 2.52 10.72 -19.84
C GLN A 959 3.18 12.07 -20.16
N ASN A 960 4.26 12.42 -19.45
CA ASN A 960 5.02 13.64 -19.66
C ASN A 960 6.18 13.49 -20.66
N LEU A 961 6.36 12.34 -21.31
CA LEU A 961 7.38 12.14 -22.36
C LEU A 961 7.28 13.18 -23.49
N HIS A 962 6.08 13.68 -23.78
CA HIS A 962 5.85 14.70 -24.83
C HIS A 962 6.26 16.12 -24.39
N LEU A 963 6.53 16.34 -23.11
CA LEU A 963 6.88 17.65 -22.52
C LEU A 963 8.38 17.80 -22.24
N SER A 964 9.19 16.75 -22.40
CA SER A 964 10.60 16.70 -21.92
C SER A 964 11.65 17.07 -22.97
#